data_AF-A0A2E1H991-F1
#
_entry.id   AF-A0A2E1H991-F1
#
_cell.length_a   1.000
_cell.length_b   1.000
_cell.length_c   1.000
_cell.angle_alpha   90.00
_cell.angle_beta   90.00
_cell.angle_gamma   90.00
#
_symmetry.space_group_name_H-M   'P 1'
#
loop_
_entity.id
_entity.type
_entity.pdbx_description
1 polymer ?
#
loop_
_entity_poly.entity_id
_entity_poly.type
_entity_poly.pdbx_seq_one_letter_code
_entity_poly.pdbx_strand_id
1 'polypeptide(L)'
;MAYNVDLDTNGANNGNATGSYQEGSFRPLADALVATPNDSFYNQLIEIQVDDPRDGDDLGFLASRTVLLSNGTSALVTFNSDSSLISVQLSTDTQPGAVAVVSDVGSQLLIGFSYPAASSDLRVEAIMRAITFTTGDDPTGNLAGASDTGRTISYYGPGTSSEDDAPTATLPLTVAPLNDAIEFGGVTFTIGGGTTDADATSPNVDTVTFDGVTSSGTATDPFQENASSNSATLIVNQSGTLSFSDPDFYRANNAASDIDPAGDFAKAITATNGSGTPIALADQQAFLDALVLSNATIGANGNGQVTYAVNLPQSAVDFVPAGETYSFTYTITLTDRVDPASGNATTSDTVTLTFTVTGANDAPVAVDDAVGSALEPATDEDTSFSFDASDLLANDTDIDVGDTVNLTVIGLAANDGVDPLTGTVLTVTSAEGATVTFDTETGEITYAPGPGFQDLAVGESRADSFAYVIEDASGARSIATVTLTVGGANDAPTITSTVLSDGIVTTDLGGTNDVGFDVAMRTEDRFVIAGVTGDTGGAYEVALVGYLADGQIDTSFGENGIATVDLDASLGASRPAGAPVRVSVTADGAGGFVVAADFFNGTNHDFALVRFDAGGELDTDFGTGGIVTTPILAANDYAHDVTIDGSGNILVVGSTFNGSNYDAAIVRYTASGQLDTTFSGDGIAVLNIGGGNGGVDFGHDVVATASGILVSGTTGGNFFVARYTSAGVLDLTFGGGDGIATTSFNGAGSAYGMTVTSTGEILVSGFAAAGGGGNDFVLVRYTTNGVIDTSFGGGDGIVTTPLSGTSEFGFSVTTLSDGDIVVAGAQGTNFALVRYNSDGSLDTSFGNGGIVVTDLGASDTAYSVTVTSNGQLLVAGGSGGDFAVVRYNADGSLDNTFDSDGFRVSNQADLTEADAPLTASGSFAVADVDTSDEVTGSVTGVSATSETVAIVTDGNGLVSVNGISAAELQAMLTVSQGIVVDGSSNSGTLAWAFDSANATGASASERAFDFLSAGDELTLTYDVTVDDGNDGTATETVTITITGTNDGPVATADANAGDAVVEAG
;
A
#
# COMPACT_ATOMS: atom_id res chain seq x y z
N MET A 1 27.83 2.97 29.01
CA MET A 1 28.61 3.18 30.25
C MET A 1 29.15 4.60 30.27
N ALA A 2 29.04 5.28 31.42
CA ALA A 2 29.14 6.72 31.59
C ALA A 2 30.53 7.33 31.34
N TYR A 3 30.57 8.58 30.87
CA TYR A 3 31.52 9.57 31.36
C TYR A 3 30.86 10.94 31.50
N ASN A 4 30.73 11.37 32.76
CA ASN A 4 30.51 12.74 33.20
C ASN A 4 31.70 13.61 32.78
N VAL A 5 31.43 14.82 32.27
CA VAL A 5 32.32 15.97 32.49
C VAL A 5 31.45 17.14 32.96
N ASP A 6 31.60 17.41 34.25
CA ASP A 6 31.19 18.60 34.96
C ASP A 6 32.09 19.78 34.53
N LEU A 7 31.47 20.88 34.11
CA LEU A 7 32.09 22.20 34.03
C LEU A 7 31.12 23.24 34.59
N ASP A 8 31.06 23.34 35.91
CA ASP A 8 30.76 24.61 36.58
C ASP A 8 31.95 25.58 36.42
N THR A 9 31.71 26.75 35.84
CA THR A 9 32.18 28.01 36.44
C THR A 9 31.43 29.22 35.86
N ASN A 10 30.50 29.73 36.67
CA ASN A 10 30.26 31.15 37.00
C ASN A 10 30.07 32.22 35.89
N GLY A 11 28.93 32.92 35.97
CA GLY A 11 28.91 34.39 35.87
C GLY A 11 27.78 34.98 35.03
N ALA A 12 26.70 35.37 35.71
CA ALA A 12 25.52 36.05 35.18
C ALA A 12 25.79 37.29 34.30
N ASN A 13 24.97 37.47 33.26
CA ASN A 13 24.32 38.75 32.95
C ASN A 13 23.29 38.66 31.77
N ASN A 14 22.00 38.77 32.15
CA ASN A 14 20.87 39.46 31.50
C ASN A 14 20.76 39.64 29.97
N GLY A 15 19.63 39.18 29.41
CA GLY A 15 18.86 39.97 28.43
C GLY A 15 18.16 39.22 27.28
N ASN A 16 16.83 39.18 27.37
CA ASN A 16 15.84 39.23 26.28
C ASN A 16 15.55 37.97 25.43
N ALA A 17 14.29 37.53 25.53
CA ALA A 17 13.62 36.59 24.64
C ALA A 17 13.27 37.26 23.30
N THR A 18 13.23 36.47 22.23
CA THR A 18 12.23 36.42 21.12
C THR A 18 12.87 35.76 19.90
N GLY A 19 12.23 34.73 19.34
CA GLY A 19 12.61 34.19 18.02
C GLY A 19 12.28 32.71 17.80
N SER A 20 11.06 32.47 17.31
CA SER A 20 10.57 31.37 16.48
C SER A 20 11.59 30.34 15.95
N TYR A 21 11.34 29.05 16.21
CA TYR A 21 11.84 27.96 15.38
C TYR A 21 10.84 27.70 14.25
N GLN A 22 11.26 27.95 13.02
CA GLN A 22 10.64 27.45 11.81
C GLN A 22 11.44 26.22 11.36
N GLU A 23 10.71 25.13 11.13
CA GLU A 23 11.20 23.95 10.40
C GLU A 23 11.64 24.35 8.99
N GLY A 24 12.74 23.76 8.55
CA GLY A 24 13.28 24.02 7.22
C GLY A 24 14.34 23.03 6.80
N SER A 25 13.89 22.00 6.07
CA SER A 25 14.57 21.37 4.93
C SER A 25 15.95 20.74 5.16
N PHE A 26 15.98 19.41 5.22
CA PHE A 26 17.19 18.62 4.94
C PHE A 26 17.42 18.51 3.41
N ARG A 27 18.59 18.96 2.96
CA ARG A 27 19.25 18.52 1.72
C ARG A 27 20.67 18.09 2.07
N PRO A 28 21.17 16.92 1.62
CA PRO A 28 22.52 16.48 1.93
C PRO A 28 23.54 17.21 1.03
N LEU A 29 24.61 17.69 1.65
CA LEU A 29 25.80 18.21 0.97
C LEU A 29 26.96 17.22 1.15
N ALA A 30 27.60 16.91 0.03
CA ALA A 30 28.74 16.02 -0.13
C ALA A 30 30.06 16.61 0.41
N ASP A 31 31.01 15.69 0.60
CA ASP A 31 32.48 15.81 0.60
C ASP A 31 33.18 16.75 1.59
N ALA A 32 33.91 16.12 2.54
CA ALA A 32 35.07 16.73 3.19
C ALA A 32 36.23 15.71 3.33
N LEU A 33 37.20 15.87 2.44
CA LEU A 33 38.54 15.27 2.44
C LEU A 33 39.35 15.75 3.67
N VAL A 34 39.98 14.84 4.41
CA VAL A 34 41.05 15.18 5.38
C VAL A 34 42.30 14.32 5.13
N ALA A 35 43.44 15.00 5.22
CA ALA A 35 44.76 14.65 4.71
C ALA A 35 45.56 13.58 5.49
N THR A 36 46.52 13.01 4.78
CA THR A 36 47.61 12.09 5.20
C THR A 36 48.39 12.48 6.45
N PRO A 37 48.96 11.49 7.17
CA PRO A 37 50.34 11.59 7.65
C PRO A 37 51.25 10.44 7.18
N ASN A 38 52.46 10.84 6.79
CA ASN A 38 53.59 10.02 6.37
C ASN A 38 54.26 9.27 7.54
N ASP A 39 54.90 8.15 7.19
CA ASP A 39 56.04 7.47 7.83
C ASP A 39 56.01 7.16 9.34
N SER A 40 55.64 5.92 9.68
CA SER A 40 56.44 5.03 10.55
C SER A 40 55.80 3.62 10.63
N PHE A 41 56.58 2.59 10.31
CA PHE A 41 56.21 1.18 10.48
C PHE A 41 55.86 0.86 11.94
N TYR A 42 54.62 0.44 12.20
CA TYR A 42 54.22 -0.21 13.44
C TYR A 42 53.58 -1.56 13.13
N ASN A 43 54.25 -2.65 13.53
CA ASN A 43 53.56 -3.92 13.81
C ASN A 43 52.67 -3.67 15.02
N GLN A 44 51.35 -3.60 14.83
CA GLN A 44 50.41 -3.68 15.95
C GLN A 44 50.10 -5.14 16.25
N LEU A 45 50.37 -5.57 17.48
CA LEU A 45 49.77 -6.77 18.05
C LEU A 45 48.30 -6.42 18.35
N ILE A 46 47.35 -7.17 17.80
CA ILE A 46 45.93 -7.06 18.15
C ILE A 46 45.63 -8.19 19.14
N GLU A 47 45.32 -7.84 20.38
CA GLU A 47 44.86 -8.76 21.42
C GLU A 47 43.33 -8.70 21.48
N ILE A 48 42.64 -9.81 21.20
CA ILE A 48 41.18 -9.91 21.27
C ILE A 48 40.81 -10.65 22.56
N GLN A 49 40.19 -9.95 23.51
CA GLN A 49 39.61 -10.54 24.72
C GLN A 49 38.11 -10.79 24.47
N VAL A 50 37.68 -12.05 24.47
CA VAL A 50 36.25 -12.43 24.36
C VAL A 50 35.78 -12.87 25.75
N ASP A 51 34.83 -12.15 26.33
CA ASP A 51 34.17 -12.54 27.59
C ASP A 51 33.21 -13.71 27.33
N ASP A 52 33.36 -14.81 28.09
CA ASP A 52 32.55 -16.04 28.07
C ASP A 52 31.18 -15.80 28.72
N PRO A 53 30.04 -15.84 27.99
CA PRO A 53 28.71 -15.84 28.58
C PRO A 53 28.14 -17.26 28.49
N ARG A 54 28.52 -18.14 29.42
CA ARG A 54 27.76 -19.37 29.66
C ARG A 54 26.77 -19.11 30.78
N ASP A 55 25.51 -18.88 30.41
CA ASP A 55 24.38 -19.23 31.26
C ASP A 55 23.28 -19.86 30.40
N GLY A 56 22.96 -21.13 30.71
CA GLY A 56 21.70 -21.82 30.41
C GLY A 56 21.34 -22.18 28.97
N ASP A 57 21.57 -23.45 28.61
CA ASP A 57 20.77 -24.29 27.71
C ASP A 57 20.07 -23.64 26.50
N ASP A 58 20.72 -23.62 25.33
CA ASP A 58 20.04 -23.93 24.06
C ASP A 58 20.98 -24.34 22.92
N LEU A 59 20.40 -24.99 21.92
CA LEU A 59 20.98 -25.78 20.85
C LEU A 59 21.79 -24.97 19.80
N GLY A 60 22.91 -25.53 19.34
CA GLY A 60 23.21 -25.67 17.91
C GLY A 60 23.62 -24.48 17.02
N PHE A 61 23.87 -23.25 17.50
CA PHE A 61 24.16 -22.13 16.58
C PHE A 61 25.65 -21.83 16.31
N LEU A 62 25.98 -21.65 15.03
CA LEU A 62 27.17 -20.93 14.54
C LEU A 62 26.97 -19.44 14.84
N ALA A 63 27.89 -18.82 15.58
CA ALA A 63 27.84 -17.39 15.87
C ALA A 63 28.92 -16.65 15.08
N SER A 64 28.50 -15.80 14.14
CA SER A 64 29.36 -14.82 13.46
C SER A 64 29.18 -13.45 14.12
N ARG A 65 30.29 -12.76 14.43
CA ARG A 65 30.27 -11.38 14.95
C ARG A 65 31.17 -10.47 14.14
N THR A 66 30.67 -9.29 13.81
CA THR A 66 31.47 -8.22 13.22
C THR A 66 32.24 -7.49 14.32
N VAL A 67 33.56 -7.47 14.21
CA VAL A 67 34.48 -6.82 15.15
C VAL A 67 35.16 -5.65 14.46
N LEU A 68 35.12 -4.49 15.10
CA LEU A 68 35.80 -3.28 14.61
C LEU A 68 37.28 -3.33 14.99
N LEU A 69 38.16 -3.27 14.00
CA LEU A 69 39.61 -3.29 14.19
C LEU A 69 40.13 -1.88 14.48
N SER A 70 41.28 -1.79 15.15
CA SER A 70 41.89 -0.52 15.60
C SER A 70 42.28 0.44 14.47
N ASN A 71 42.33 -0.04 13.23
CA ASN A 71 42.58 0.74 12.00
C ASN A 71 41.29 1.20 11.30
N GLY A 72 40.11 0.96 11.89
CA GLY A 72 38.81 1.39 11.37
C GLY A 72 38.13 0.42 10.40
N THR A 73 38.76 -0.68 10.01
CA THR A 73 38.12 -1.74 9.21
C THR A 73 37.33 -2.70 10.08
N SER A 74 36.23 -3.26 9.56
CA SER A 74 35.45 -4.32 10.21
C SER A 74 35.91 -5.71 9.73
N ALA A 75 35.84 -6.69 10.63
CA ALA A 75 36.07 -8.09 10.29
C ALA A 75 34.92 -8.95 10.82
N LEU A 76 34.38 -9.85 9.98
CA LEU A 76 33.44 -10.87 10.40
C LEU A 76 34.22 -12.08 10.91
N VAL A 77 33.99 -12.44 12.18
CA VAL A 77 34.67 -13.54 12.87
C VAL A 77 33.65 -14.61 13.20
N THR A 78 33.88 -15.84 12.72
CA THR A 78 32.94 -16.97 12.89
C THR A 78 33.53 -18.04 13.79
N PHE A 79 32.76 -18.52 14.76
CA PHE A 79 33.16 -19.54 15.72
C PHE A 79 32.32 -20.82 15.61
N ASN A 80 32.92 -21.96 15.92
CA ASN A 80 32.22 -23.22 16.18
C ASN A 80 31.43 -23.13 17.49
N SER A 81 30.50 -24.08 17.69
CA SER A 81 29.74 -24.23 18.93
C SER A 81 30.59 -24.54 20.18
N ASP A 82 31.87 -24.87 20.02
CA ASP A 82 32.86 -25.07 21.10
C ASP A 82 33.82 -23.87 21.30
N SER A 83 33.49 -22.73 20.68
CA SER A 83 34.26 -21.48 20.68
C SER A 83 35.62 -21.55 19.96
N SER A 84 35.89 -22.60 19.17
CA SER A 84 37.05 -22.61 18.26
C SER A 84 36.78 -21.75 17.02
N LEU A 85 37.80 -21.01 16.56
CA LEU A 85 37.69 -20.07 15.45
C LEU A 85 37.62 -20.81 14.11
N ILE A 86 36.60 -20.52 13.30
CA ILE A 86 36.41 -21.10 11.97
C ILE A 86 37.05 -20.20 10.90
N SER A 87 36.72 -18.91 10.89
CA SER A 87 37.17 -17.99 9.85
C SER A 87 37.16 -16.53 10.32
N VAL A 88 37.97 -15.72 9.64
CA VAL A 88 37.98 -14.25 9.78
C VAL A 88 37.97 -13.66 8.36
N GLN A 89 36.90 -12.95 8.02
CA GLN A 89 36.77 -12.20 6.76
C GLN A 89 36.89 -10.70 7.02
N LEU A 90 37.78 -10.02 6.30
CA LEU A 90 37.92 -8.56 6.37
C LEU A 90 36.94 -7.91 5.40
N SER A 91 36.29 -6.83 5.83
CA SER A 91 35.55 -5.93 4.95
C SER A 91 36.53 -5.17 4.06
N THR A 92 36.84 -5.69 2.88
CA THR A 92 37.75 -5.04 1.92
C THR A 92 37.02 -3.96 1.14
N ASP A 93 36.86 -2.78 1.72
CA ASP A 93 36.63 -1.58 0.92
C ASP A 93 38.01 -0.98 0.55
N THR A 94 38.35 -1.03 -0.73
CA THR A 94 39.53 -0.47 -1.42
C THR A 94 40.91 -1.15 -1.24
N GLN A 95 41.18 -2.22 -2.02
CA GLN A 95 42.43 -2.55 -2.79
C GLN A 95 42.70 -4.10 -2.81
N PRO A 96 43.07 -4.70 -3.96
CA PRO A 96 43.22 -6.16 -4.08
C PRO A 96 44.60 -6.65 -3.62
N GLY A 97 44.64 -7.71 -2.79
CA GLY A 97 45.82 -8.58 -2.65
C GLY A 97 46.33 -8.94 -1.24
N ALA A 98 45.61 -8.69 -0.15
CA ALA A 98 46.03 -9.13 1.18
C ALA A 98 45.65 -10.61 1.44
N VAL A 99 46.63 -11.52 1.49
CA VAL A 99 46.43 -12.92 1.90
C VAL A 99 46.67 -13.04 3.41
N ALA A 100 45.65 -13.45 4.16
CA ALA A 100 45.79 -13.81 5.57
C ALA A 100 46.39 -15.22 5.69
N VAL A 101 47.54 -15.36 6.37
CA VAL A 101 48.08 -16.67 6.76
C VAL A 101 47.69 -16.93 8.20
N VAL A 102 46.79 -17.90 8.41
CA VAL A 102 46.38 -18.36 9.74
C VAL A 102 47.29 -19.52 10.15
N SER A 103 47.99 -19.36 11.27
CA SER A 103 48.75 -20.45 11.91
C SER A 103 48.24 -20.62 13.34
N ASP A 104 47.57 -21.74 13.61
CA ASP A 104 47.22 -22.14 14.97
C ASP A 104 48.47 -22.66 15.69
N VAL A 105 48.90 -21.92 16.71
CA VAL A 105 49.94 -22.38 17.64
C VAL A 105 49.50 -22.09 19.08
N GLY A 106 48.38 -22.67 19.51
CA GLY A 106 48.02 -22.78 20.93
C GLY A 106 47.68 -21.45 21.62
N SER A 107 46.39 -21.23 21.86
CA SER A 107 45.81 -20.12 22.64
C SER A 107 46.18 -18.67 22.23
N GLN A 108 46.87 -18.48 21.09
CA GLN A 108 47.14 -17.16 20.51
C GLN A 108 46.95 -17.19 19.00
N LEU A 109 46.15 -16.25 18.48
CA LEU A 109 45.95 -16.01 17.06
C LEU A 109 46.93 -14.95 16.58
N LEU A 110 47.78 -15.28 15.60
CA LEU A 110 48.73 -14.36 15.00
C LEU A 110 48.31 -14.05 13.55
N ILE A 111 48.02 -12.78 13.25
CA ILE A 111 47.66 -12.32 11.90
C ILE A 111 48.81 -11.44 11.38
N GLY A 112 49.45 -11.87 10.29
CA GLY A 112 50.53 -11.12 9.64
C GLY A 112 50.17 -10.71 8.21
N PHE A 113 50.47 -9.46 7.84
CA PHE A 113 50.20 -8.92 6.50
C PHE A 113 51.48 -8.92 5.64
N SER A 114 51.38 -9.26 4.36
CA SER A 114 52.48 -9.14 3.39
C SER A 114 52.04 -8.33 2.18
N TYR A 115 52.81 -7.30 1.82
CA TYR A 115 52.53 -6.39 0.69
C TYR A 115 53.53 -6.62 -0.45
N PRO A 116 53.13 -6.66 -1.73
CA PRO A 116 54.07 -6.71 -2.85
C PRO A 116 54.56 -5.29 -3.20
N ALA A 117 55.88 -5.05 -3.13
CA ALA A 117 56.48 -3.80 -3.56
C ALA A 117 56.88 -3.84 -5.05
N ALA A 118 56.45 -2.82 -5.81
CA ALA A 118 56.98 -2.52 -7.14
C ALA A 118 58.22 -1.61 -7.07
N SER A 119 59.20 -1.92 -7.93
CA SER A 119 60.42 -1.17 -8.28
C SER A 119 61.69 -1.37 -7.44
N SER A 120 62.64 -2.05 -8.10
CA SER A 120 64.11 -2.01 -8.04
C SER A 120 64.83 -1.38 -6.84
N ASP A 121 65.71 -2.21 -6.27
CA ASP A 121 66.99 -1.90 -5.61
C ASP A 121 66.98 -1.81 -4.07
N LEU A 122 66.88 -2.97 -3.42
CA LEU A 122 67.60 -3.26 -2.18
C LEU A 122 67.65 -4.77 -1.93
N ARG A 123 68.88 -5.30 -1.86
CA ARG A 123 69.21 -6.69 -1.50
C ARG A 123 69.10 -6.88 0.02
N VAL A 124 68.35 -7.88 0.48
CA VAL A 124 68.63 -8.72 1.67
C VAL A 124 67.95 -10.07 1.43
N GLU A 125 68.63 -11.06 0.85
CA GLU A 125 69.20 -12.22 1.55
C GLU A 125 68.23 -12.96 2.49
N ALA A 126 67.47 -13.89 1.92
CA ALA A 126 66.94 -15.02 2.66
C ALA A 126 68.10 -16.01 2.92
N ILE A 127 68.45 -16.23 4.19
CA ILE A 127 69.13 -17.47 4.59
C ILE A 127 68.32 -18.14 5.69
N MET A 128 67.77 -19.29 5.31
CA MET A 128 67.47 -20.38 6.21
C MET A 128 68.79 -20.98 6.73
N ARG A 129 68.88 -21.09 8.08
CA ARG A 129 69.60 -22.08 8.92
C ARG A 129 70.93 -21.69 9.61
N ALA A 130 70.77 -21.44 10.91
CA ALA A 130 71.53 -21.92 12.08
C ALA A 130 73.08 -22.05 12.04
N ILE A 131 73.69 -21.18 12.89
CA ILE A 131 74.95 -21.27 13.66
C ILE A 131 76.30 -20.92 12.97
N THR A 132 76.60 -19.61 13.05
CA THR A 132 77.79 -18.93 13.62
C THR A 132 79.21 -19.30 13.18
N PHE A 133 79.95 -18.36 12.58
CA PHE A 133 81.16 -17.72 13.15
C PHE A 133 81.51 -16.40 12.41
N THR A 134 81.92 -15.43 13.22
CA THR A 134 82.40 -14.06 12.97
C THR A 134 83.56 -13.92 11.98
N THR A 135 83.61 -12.85 11.18
CA THR A 135 84.45 -11.63 11.37
C THR A 135 84.61 -10.83 10.08
N GLY A 136 84.50 -9.50 10.19
CA GLY A 136 85.32 -8.52 9.44
C GLY A 136 84.87 -8.26 8.00
N ASP A 137 84.10 -7.20 7.76
CA ASP A 137 84.53 -5.81 7.65
C ASP A 137 84.84 -5.41 6.20
N ASP A 138 84.14 -4.33 5.85
CA ASP A 138 84.46 -3.27 4.91
C ASP A 138 84.17 -3.49 3.40
N PRO A 139 83.40 -2.57 2.79
CA PRO A 139 82.86 -2.66 1.45
C PRO A 139 83.84 -2.07 0.44
N THR A 140 83.87 -2.59 -0.79
CA THR A 140 84.13 -1.81 -2.01
C THR A 140 84.11 -2.71 -3.24
N GLY A 141 83.13 -2.48 -4.11
CA GLY A 141 83.27 -2.47 -5.57
C GLY A 141 83.93 -3.63 -6.33
N ASN A 142 83.18 -4.06 -7.36
CA ASN A 142 83.62 -4.22 -8.75
C ASN A 142 83.81 -5.65 -9.30
N LEU A 143 83.04 -5.91 -10.37
CA LEU A 143 83.29 -6.67 -11.62
C LEU A 143 83.79 -8.13 -11.63
N ALA A 144 83.08 -8.90 -12.46
CA ALA A 144 83.53 -9.92 -13.43
C ALA A 144 83.95 -11.30 -12.91
N GLY A 145 83.51 -12.34 -13.64
CA GLY A 145 84.15 -13.66 -13.59
C GLY A 145 83.25 -14.81 -14.00
N ALA A 146 83.42 -15.26 -15.25
CA ALA A 146 82.94 -16.54 -15.73
C ALA A 146 83.71 -17.69 -15.07
N SER A 147 83.04 -18.51 -14.27
CA SER A 147 83.29 -19.95 -14.05
C SER A 147 82.59 -20.37 -12.76
N ASP A 148 81.44 -21.03 -12.85
CA ASP A 148 81.24 -22.15 -11.94
C ASP A 148 80.27 -23.18 -12.52
N THR A 149 80.75 -24.41 -12.55
CA THR A 149 80.12 -25.56 -13.16
C THR A 149 79.65 -26.50 -12.06
N GLY A 150 78.36 -26.82 -12.07
CA GLY A 150 77.83 -28.05 -11.50
C GLY A 150 77.36 -27.96 -10.06
N ARG A 151 76.07 -28.29 -9.87
CA ARG A 151 75.58 -29.31 -8.93
C ARG A 151 74.08 -29.49 -9.13
N THR A 152 73.63 -30.71 -8.89
CA THR A 152 72.37 -31.28 -9.34
C THR A 152 71.38 -31.52 -8.18
N ILE A 153 70.08 -31.70 -8.50
CA ILE A 153 68.99 -31.97 -7.55
C ILE A 153 68.41 -33.38 -7.82
N SER A 154 68.21 -34.20 -6.78
CA SER A 154 67.49 -35.49 -6.85
C SER A 154 66.36 -35.54 -5.81
N TYR A 155 65.23 -36.12 -6.19
CA TYR A 155 63.95 -36.23 -5.47
C TYR A 155 63.83 -37.56 -4.70
N TYR A 156 63.07 -37.62 -3.59
CA TYR A 156 62.50 -38.86 -3.04
C TYR A 156 61.12 -38.61 -2.43
N GLY A 157 60.17 -39.50 -2.76
CA GLY A 157 58.80 -39.55 -2.25
C GLY A 157 58.66 -40.27 -0.90
N PRO A 158 57.42 -40.40 -0.38
CA PRO A 158 57.13 -40.57 1.03
C PRO A 158 57.22 -42.04 1.49
N GLY A 159 57.87 -42.27 2.63
CA GLY A 159 57.98 -43.58 3.26
C GLY A 159 58.58 -43.50 4.66
N THR A 160 57.95 -44.20 5.59
CA THR A 160 58.07 -44.13 7.05
C THR A 160 59.44 -44.49 7.65
N SER A 161 59.75 -43.79 8.75
CA SER A 161 60.59 -44.20 9.90
C SER A 161 62.09 -44.50 9.69
N SER A 162 62.85 -43.96 10.65
CA SER A 162 64.26 -44.17 10.96
C SER A 162 65.30 -43.31 10.21
N GLU A 163 66.10 -42.63 11.03
CA GLU A 163 67.37 -42.01 10.73
C GLU A 163 68.30 -43.03 10.05
N ASP A 164 68.75 -42.78 8.82
CA ASP A 164 70.16 -42.69 8.41
C ASP A 164 70.26 -42.54 6.88
N ASP A 165 71.28 -41.82 6.43
CA ASP A 165 71.85 -41.74 5.08
C ASP A 165 71.18 -40.94 3.93
N ALA A 166 72.01 -40.05 3.38
CA ALA A 166 71.78 -39.12 2.27
C ALA A 166 71.96 -39.78 0.87
N PRO A 167 71.46 -39.15 -0.22
CA PRO A 167 71.42 -39.71 -1.57
C PRO A 167 72.60 -39.25 -2.46
N THR A 168 72.77 -39.82 -3.67
CA THR A 168 73.33 -39.08 -4.84
C THR A 168 73.24 -39.88 -6.16
N ALA A 169 72.60 -39.29 -7.17
CA ALA A 169 73.11 -39.18 -8.56
C ALA A 169 72.11 -38.39 -9.43
N THR A 170 72.61 -37.50 -10.28
CA THR A 170 71.83 -36.71 -11.25
C THR A 170 72.74 -36.18 -12.37
N LEU A 171 72.18 -35.92 -13.56
CA LEU A 171 72.79 -35.27 -14.74
C LEU A 171 71.70 -34.48 -15.53
N PRO A 172 72.06 -33.49 -16.38
CA PRO A 172 71.39 -32.18 -16.45
C PRO A 172 70.78 -31.85 -17.82
N LEU A 173 70.01 -30.74 -17.90
CA LEU A 173 69.72 -30.08 -19.19
C LEU A 173 69.79 -28.55 -19.10
N THR A 174 70.43 -28.00 -20.12
CA THR A 174 70.76 -26.60 -20.37
C THR A 174 69.72 -25.99 -21.32
N VAL A 175 69.35 -24.73 -21.14
CA VAL A 175 68.57 -23.97 -22.12
C VAL A 175 69.39 -22.75 -22.56
N ALA A 176 69.46 -22.50 -23.87
CA ALA A 176 69.76 -21.19 -24.42
C ALA A 176 68.86 -20.93 -25.65
N PRO A 177 68.40 -19.67 -25.87
CA PRO A 177 67.32 -19.34 -26.81
C PRO A 177 67.82 -18.70 -28.12
N LEU A 178 67.02 -18.77 -29.20
CA LEU A 178 66.72 -17.68 -30.15
C LEU A 178 65.88 -18.16 -31.35
N ASN A 179 64.92 -17.31 -31.74
CA ASN A 179 64.16 -17.32 -32.99
C ASN A 179 65.04 -17.58 -34.22
N ASP A 180 64.61 -18.51 -35.08
CA ASP A 180 64.30 -18.26 -36.50
C ASP A 180 63.81 -19.56 -37.16
N ALA A 181 62.84 -19.42 -38.04
CA ALA A 181 62.29 -20.49 -38.85
C ALA A 181 63.40 -21.19 -39.66
N ILE A 182 63.53 -22.51 -39.46
CA ILE A 182 64.30 -23.38 -40.35
C ILE A 182 63.35 -24.48 -40.83
N GLU A 183 62.91 -24.29 -42.08
CA GLU A 183 62.47 -25.32 -43.00
C GLU A 183 63.55 -26.42 -43.07
N PHE A 184 63.27 -27.61 -42.52
CA PHE A 184 64.12 -28.78 -42.78
C PHE A 184 63.53 -29.57 -43.93
N GLY A 185 64.11 -29.30 -45.10
CA GLY A 185 64.08 -30.19 -46.23
C GLY A 185 64.60 -31.57 -45.86
N GLY A 186 64.04 -32.55 -46.56
CA GLY A 186 64.24 -33.96 -46.29
C GLY A 186 65.70 -34.35 -46.19
N VAL A 187 66.02 -35.03 -45.09
CA VAL A 187 67.13 -35.97 -45.07
C VAL A 187 66.61 -37.30 -45.60
N THR A 188 66.98 -37.54 -46.85
CA THR A 188 67.01 -38.85 -47.50
C THR A 188 67.67 -39.90 -46.61
N PHE A 189 66.93 -40.97 -46.31
CA PHE A 189 67.53 -42.28 -46.08
C PHE A 189 67.93 -42.86 -47.43
N THR A 190 69.23 -42.84 -47.74
CA THR A 190 69.77 -43.75 -48.76
C THR A 190 69.88 -45.13 -48.13
N ILE A 191 68.79 -45.90 -48.23
CA ILE A 191 68.89 -47.36 -48.13
C ILE A 191 69.51 -47.84 -49.44
N GLY A 192 70.67 -48.48 -49.31
CA GLY A 192 71.30 -49.18 -50.42
C GLY A 192 70.54 -50.46 -50.75
N GLY A 193 70.54 -50.78 -52.04
CA GLY A 193 70.06 -52.05 -52.60
C GLY A 193 68.83 -51.81 -53.46
N GLY A 194 68.87 -51.88 -54.78
CA GLY A 194 69.53 -52.93 -55.54
C GLY A 194 68.49 -53.98 -55.90
N THR A 195 67.88 -53.77 -57.07
CA THR A 195 67.50 -54.79 -58.07
C THR A 195 66.72 -56.02 -57.61
N THR A 196 65.48 -56.11 -58.14
CA THR A 196 64.82 -57.33 -58.63
C THR A 196 64.83 -58.54 -57.70
N ASP A 197 63.72 -58.65 -56.97
CA ASP A 197 62.98 -59.87 -56.66
C ASP A 197 63.38 -61.09 -57.52
N ALA A 198 64.02 -62.03 -56.83
CA ALA A 198 64.15 -63.43 -57.23
C ALA A 198 64.51 -64.27 -55.99
N ASP A 199 63.70 -64.22 -54.93
CA ASP A 199 63.73 -65.27 -53.89
C ASP A 199 62.37 -65.42 -53.20
N ALA A 200 61.76 -66.60 -53.36
CA ALA A 200 60.40 -66.92 -52.97
C ALA A 200 60.29 -67.41 -51.50
N THR A 201 61.03 -66.80 -50.57
CA THR A 201 61.07 -67.24 -49.16
C THR A 201 61.30 -66.11 -48.12
N SER A 202 60.80 -64.89 -48.34
CA SER A 202 60.89 -63.80 -47.35
C SER A 202 59.50 -63.45 -46.79
N PRO A 203 59.26 -63.58 -45.47
CA PRO A 203 57.93 -63.48 -44.84
C PRO A 203 57.53 -62.03 -44.49
N ASN A 204 57.68 -61.09 -45.41
CA ASN A 204 57.22 -59.71 -45.19
C ASN A 204 55.93 -59.48 -46.00
N VAL A 205 54.87 -58.98 -45.35
CA VAL A 205 53.74 -58.37 -46.06
C VAL A 205 54.31 -57.25 -46.94
N ASP A 206 54.30 -57.42 -48.26
CA ASP A 206 55.09 -56.58 -49.16
C ASP A 206 54.42 -55.23 -49.46
N THR A 207 53.09 -55.11 -49.40
CA THR A 207 52.34 -53.84 -49.51
C THR A 207 50.86 -53.93 -49.10
N VAL A 208 50.36 -52.98 -48.29
CA VAL A 208 48.91 -52.66 -48.14
C VAL A 208 48.59 -51.37 -48.91
N THR A 209 47.54 -51.38 -49.73
CA THR A 209 47.16 -50.29 -50.64
C THR A 209 45.67 -49.95 -50.51
N PHE A 210 45.36 -48.65 -50.61
CA PHE A 210 44.01 -48.11 -50.56
C PHE A 210 43.52 -47.81 -51.97
N ASP A 211 42.37 -48.36 -52.37
CA ASP A 211 41.72 -48.10 -53.67
C ASP A 211 42.68 -48.13 -54.89
N GLY A 212 43.66 -49.04 -54.88
CA GLY A 212 44.64 -49.22 -55.95
C GLY A 212 45.83 -48.23 -55.99
N VAL A 213 46.05 -47.42 -54.95
CA VAL A 213 47.19 -46.48 -54.84
C VAL A 213 48.35 -47.11 -54.06
N THR A 214 49.55 -47.14 -54.65
CA THR A 214 50.72 -47.94 -54.21
C THR A 214 51.62 -47.30 -53.14
N SER A 215 51.06 -46.54 -52.20
CA SER A 215 51.79 -46.07 -51.00
C SER A 215 50.84 -46.04 -49.80
N SER A 216 51.34 -46.30 -48.59
CA SER A 216 50.60 -46.23 -47.33
C SER A 216 49.79 -44.92 -47.28
N GLY A 217 48.49 -45.03 -47.55
CA GLY A 217 47.63 -43.88 -47.85
C GLY A 217 46.73 -43.57 -46.68
N THR A 218 46.87 -42.37 -46.10
CA THR A 218 45.87 -41.79 -45.21
C THR A 218 44.67 -41.34 -46.03
N ALA A 219 43.51 -41.98 -45.85
CA ALA A 219 42.25 -41.37 -46.27
C ALA A 219 41.83 -40.37 -45.19
N THR A 220 41.70 -39.10 -45.57
CA THR A 220 41.21 -38.01 -44.72
C THR A 220 39.90 -37.52 -45.32
N ASP A 221 38.81 -37.55 -44.55
CA ASP A 221 37.55 -36.91 -44.93
C ASP A 221 37.08 -36.03 -43.76
N PRO A 222 36.88 -34.72 -43.99
CA PRO A 222 36.37 -33.82 -42.98
C PRO A 222 34.85 -33.96 -42.81
N PHE A 223 34.40 -34.02 -41.56
CA PHE A 223 33.00 -34.00 -41.16
C PHE A 223 32.75 -32.82 -40.22
N GLN A 224 31.51 -32.32 -40.26
CA GLN A 224 31.03 -31.32 -39.32
C GLN A 224 30.08 -32.02 -38.36
N GLU A 225 30.28 -31.77 -37.09
CA GLU A 225 29.36 -32.12 -36.04
C GLU A 225 28.07 -31.27 -36.14
N ASN A 226 26.94 -31.78 -35.66
CA ASN A 226 25.73 -31.00 -35.43
C ASN A 226 25.57 -30.67 -33.95
N ALA A 227 25.06 -29.49 -33.62
CA ALA A 227 24.78 -29.00 -32.26
C ALA A 227 23.57 -29.69 -31.59
N SER A 228 23.40 -31.00 -31.76
CA SER A 228 22.28 -31.74 -31.19
C SER A 228 22.77 -32.99 -30.46
N SER A 229 22.76 -32.92 -29.13
CA SER A 229 23.27 -33.90 -28.18
C SER A 229 22.64 -35.31 -28.16
N ASN A 230 21.67 -35.62 -29.04
CA ASN A 230 20.83 -36.84 -28.93
C ASN A 230 20.53 -37.58 -30.25
N SER A 231 21.32 -37.36 -31.30
CA SER A 231 21.01 -37.93 -32.62
C SER A 231 21.64 -39.33 -32.84
N ALA A 232 20.83 -40.35 -33.15
CA ALA A 232 21.32 -41.62 -33.71
C ALA A 232 21.81 -41.49 -35.18
N THR A 233 21.89 -40.26 -35.69
CA THR A 233 22.33 -39.97 -37.05
C THR A 233 23.83 -40.25 -37.17
N LEU A 234 24.21 -41.01 -38.19
CA LEU A 234 25.60 -41.31 -38.49
C LEU A 234 26.26 -40.09 -39.13
N ILE A 235 27.27 -39.50 -38.48
CA ILE A 235 28.05 -38.41 -39.08
C ILE A 235 29.10 -38.99 -40.02
N VAL A 236 29.78 -40.05 -39.60
CA VAL A 236 30.71 -40.79 -40.47
C VAL A 236 30.00 -42.07 -40.91
N ASN A 237 29.74 -42.17 -42.21
CA ASN A 237 29.27 -43.39 -42.88
C ASN A 237 30.12 -43.59 -44.12
N GLN A 238 31.32 -44.10 -43.91
CA GLN A 238 32.25 -44.42 -44.99
C GLN A 238 32.41 -45.91 -45.11
N SER A 239 32.51 -46.37 -46.36
CA SER A 239 32.98 -47.71 -46.65
C SER A 239 33.97 -47.70 -47.80
N GLY A 240 34.91 -48.64 -47.77
CA GLY A 240 35.94 -48.76 -48.79
C GLY A 240 36.58 -50.14 -48.74
N THR A 241 37.55 -50.36 -49.62
CA THR A 241 38.26 -51.65 -49.68
C THR A 241 39.76 -51.44 -49.50
N LEU A 242 40.32 -52.14 -48.52
CA LEU A 242 41.76 -52.22 -48.29
C LEU A 242 42.28 -53.44 -49.05
N SER A 243 43.26 -53.25 -49.93
CA SER A 243 43.92 -54.33 -50.66
C SER A 243 45.29 -54.59 -50.06
N PHE A 244 45.67 -55.84 -49.86
CA PHE A 244 46.99 -56.23 -49.38
C PHE A 244 47.60 -57.27 -50.30
N SER A 245 48.93 -57.32 -50.37
CA SER A 245 49.67 -58.27 -51.20
C SER A 245 50.73 -58.95 -50.35
N ASP A 246 50.55 -60.25 -50.12
CA ASP A 246 51.48 -61.07 -49.36
C ASP A 246 51.54 -62.48 -49.98
N PRO A 247 52.56 -62.77 -50.81
CA PRO A 247 52.70 -64.04 -51.54
C PRO A 247 52.73 -65.29 -50.65
N ASP A 248 53.14 -65.16 -49.39
CA ASP A 248 53.31 -66.24 -48.43
C ASP A 248 52.38 -66.19 -47.20
N PHE A 249 51.37 -65.32 -47.22
CA PHE A 249 50.31 -65.26 -46.20
C PHE A 249 49.76 -66.64 -45.84
N TYR A 250 49.85 -66.99 -44.55
CA TYR A 250 49.54 -68.32 -44.08
C TYR A 250 48.08 -68.71 -44.30
N ARG A 251 47.87 -69.93 -44.79
CA ARG A 251 46.56 -70.56 -44.98
C ARG A 251 46.58 -71.92 -44.31
N ALA A 252 45.89 -72.06 -43.19
CA ALA A 252 45.72 -73.33 -42.48
C ALA A 252 45.16 -74.44 -43.39
N ASN A 253 44.43 -74.12 -44.46
CA ASN A 253 43.80 -75.13 -45.35
C ASN A 253 43.78 -74.84 -46.87
N ASN A 254 44.59 -73.90 -47.39
CA ASN A 254 44.54 -73.46 -48.80
C ASN A 254 43.15 -72.97 -49.29
N ALA A 255 42.23 -72.63 -48.38
CA ALA A 255 40.91 -72.12 -48.72
C ALA A 255 40.93 -70.58 -48.84
N ALA A 256 40.22 -70.03 -49.82
CA ALA A 256 40.07 -68.57 -49.97
C ALA A 256 39.28 -67.90 -48.82
N SER A 257 38.67 -68.70 -47.94
CA SER A 257 37.86 -68.27 -46.79
C SER A 257 38.61 -68.35 -45.45
N ASP A 258 39.93 -68.53 -45.47
CA ASP A 258 40.76 -68.77 -44.28
C ASP A 258 41.31 -67.48 -43.65
N ILE A 259 40.81 -66.32 -44.10
CA ILE A 259 41.07 -65.02 -43.47
C ILE A 259 39.91 -64.68 -42.56
N ASP A 260 40.19 -64.53 -41.26
CA ASP A 260 39.23 -64.13 -40.24
C ASP A 260 39.37 -62.62 -39.97
N PRO A 261 38.41 -61.79 -40.39
CA PRO A 261 38.44 -60.35 -40.11
C PRO A 261 38.60 -59.99 -38.63
N ALA A 262 38.14 -60.83 -37.70
CA ALA A 262 38.23 -60.59 -36.26
C ALA A 262 39.54 -61.12 -35.65
N GLY A 263 40.20 -62.06 -36.31
CA GLY A 263 41.41 -62.73 -35.82
C GLY A 263 42.70 -62.20 -36.43
N ASP A 264 42.69 -61.90 -37.73
CA ASP A 264 43.90 -61.57 -38.50
C ASP A 264 44.14 -60.05 -38.60
N PHE A 265 43.12 -59.26 -38.23
CA PHE A 265 43.20 -57.80 -38.16
C PHE A 265 43.04 -57.34 -36.71
N ALA A 266 44.07 -56.68 -36.18
CA ALA A 266 43.94 -55.92 -34.93
C ALA A 266 43.52 -54.49 -35.24
N LYS A 267 42.63 -53.92 -34.42
CA LYS A 267 42.16 -52.53 -34.51
C LYS A 267 42.68 -51.75 -33.31
N ALA A 268 43.17 -50.55 -33.55
CA ALA A 268 43.45 -49.56 -32.53
C ALA A 268 42.90 -48.20 -32.97
N ILE A 269 42.61 -47.33 -32.01
CA ILE A 269 42.14 -45.96 -32.25
C ILE A 269 42.94 -45.01 -31.39
N THR A 270 43.37 -43.90 -31.99
CA THR A 270 43.99 -42.77 -31.30
C THR A 270 43.29 -41.50 -31.74
N ALA A 271 43.07 -40.57 -30.81
CA ALA A 271 42.52 -39.25 -31.10
C ALA A 271 43.56 -38.16 -30.82
N THR A 272 43.59 -37.12 -31.64
CA THR A 272 44.41 -35.92 -31.43
C THR A 272 43.61 -34.66 -31.71
N ASN A 273 43.85 -33.58 -30.98
CA ASN A 273 43.22 -32.28 -31.27
C ASN A 273 43.88 -31.60 -32.49
N GLY A 274 43.43 -30.40 -32.84
CA GLY A 274 43.94 -29.63 -33.99
C GLY A 274 45.43 -29.28 -33.89
N SER A 275 46.00 -29.30 -32.68
CA SER A 275 47.44 -29.11 -32.43
C SER A 275 48.27 -30.39 -32.55
N GLY A 276 47.63 -31.55 -32.75
CA GLY A 276 48.28 -32.87 -32.77
C GLY A 276 48.53 -33.47 -31.37
N THR A 277 47.98 -32.87 -30.32
CA THR A 277 48.10 -33.38 -28.95
C THR A 277 47.16 -34.57 -28.75
N PRO A 278 47.62 -35.71 -28.19
CA PRO A 278 46.77 -36.86 -27.92
C PRO A 278 45.62 -36.56 -26.97
N ILE A 279 44.44 -37.09 -27.26
CA ILE A 279 43.23 -36.98 -26.44
C ILE A 279 42.77 -38.38 -26.03
N ALA A 280 42.37 -38.52 -24.77
CA ALA A 280 41.74 -39.74 -24.28
C ALA A 280 40.27 -39.78 -24.71
N LEU A 281 39.84 -40.89 -25.32
CA LEU A 281 38.44 -41.12 -25.66
C LEU A 281 37.72 -41.72 -24.44
N ALA A 282 36.67 -41.06 -23.96
CA ALA A 282 35.87 -41.53 -22.82
C ALA A 282 35.26 -42.91 -23.08
N ASP A 283 34.79 -43.16 -24.31
CA ASP A 283 34.34 -44.47 -24.78
C ASP A 283 35.16 -44.96 -25.98
N GLN A 284 36.41 -45.35 -25.71
CA GLN A 284 37.29 -45.90 -26.75
C GLN A 284 36.70 -47.15 -27.45
N GLN A 285 35.85 -47.92 -26.76
CA GLN A 285 35.27 -49.15 -27.30
C GLN A 285 34.18 -48.84 -28.34
N ALA A 286 33.34 -47.83 -28.12
CA ALA A 286 32.35 -47.40 -29.10
C ALA A 286 32.98 -46.99 -30.44
N PHE A 287 34.12 -46.28 -30.40
CA PHE A 287 34.87 -45.95 -31.61
C PHE A 287 35.42 -47.22 -32.29
N LEU A 288 36.02 -48.15 -31.54
CA LEU A 288 36.49 -49.42 -32.10
C LEU A 288 35.38 -50.27 -32.74
N ASP A 289 34.19 -50.26 -32.14
CA ASP A 289 33.00 -50.97 -32.63
C ASP A 289 32.39 -50.30 -33.87
N ALA A 290 32.55 -48.98 -34.01
CA ALA A 290 32.12 -48.22 -35.18
C ALA A 290 32.87 -48.64 -36.46
N LEU A 291 34.12 -49.11 -36.35
CA LEU A 291 34.89 -49.67 -37.47
C LEU A 291 34.57 -51.17 -37.64
N VAL A 292 33.82 -51.52 -38.67
CA VAL A 292 33.51 -52.89 -39.06
C VAL A 292 34.40 -53.31 -40.23
N LEU A 293 35.09 -54.45 -40.09
CA LEU A 293 35.82 -55.11 -41.18
C LEU A 293 35.00 -56.32 -41.64
N SER A 294 34.80 -56.45 -42.95
CA SER A 294 33.95 -57.47 -43.55
C SER A 294 34.44 -57.89 -44.94
N ASN A 295 33.88 -58.98 -45.46
CA ASN A 295 34.17 -59.48 -46.82
C ASN A 295 35.68 -59.66 -47.12
N ALA A 296 36.46 -60.05 -46.11
CA ALA A 296 37.86 -60.35 -46.31
C ALA A 296 38.02 -61.54 -47.27
N THR A 297 38.84 -61.37 -48.30
CA THR A 297 39.13 -62.39 -49.32
C THR A 297 40.63 -62.43 -49.57
N ILE A 298 41.15 -63.60 -49.91
CA ILE A 298 42.55 -63.76 -50.33
C ILE A 298 42.65 -64.61 -51.59
N GLY A 299 43.36 -64.10 -52.59
CA GLY A 299 43.61 -64.72 -53.88
C GLY A 299 44.74 -65.75 -53.84
N ALA A 300 44.79 -66.61 -54.85
CA ALA A 300 45.79 -67.68 -54.94
C ALA A 300 47.26 -67.18 -55.01
N ASN A 301 47.46 -65.92 -55.41
CA ASN A 301 48.74 -65.23 -55.51
C ASN A 301 49.16 -64.49 -54.23
N GLY A 302 48.39 -64.58 -53.15
CA GLY A 302 48.69 -63.88 -51.89
C GLY A 302 48.08 -62.48 -51.76
N ASN A 303 47.43 -61.99 -52.83
CA ASN A 303 46.74 -60.71 -52.80
C ASN A 303 45.35 -60.87 -52.21
N GLY A 304 45.03 -60.10 -51.18
CA GLY A 304 43.72 -60.10 -50.56
C GLY A 304 43.09 -58.71 -50.47
N GLN A 305 41.82 -58.69 -50.12
CA GLN A 305 41.03 -57.48 -49.92
C GLN A 305 40.14 -57.63 -48.71
N VAL A 306 39.97 -56.57 -47.92
CA VAL A 306 38.98 -56.47 -46.84
C VAL A 306 38.18 -55.19 -47.02
N THR A 307 36.85 -55.27 -46.89
CA THR A 307 35.98 -54.10 -46.90
C THR A 307 35.92 -53.53 -45.49
N TYR A 308 36.13 -52.23 -45.35
CA TYR A 308 35.87 -51.52 -44.09
C TYR A 308 34.58 -50.71 -44.20
N ALA A 309 33.89 -50.55 -43.09
CA ALA A 309 32.83 -49.58 -42.90
C ALA A 309 33.02 -48.88 -41.55
N VAL A 310 33.04 -47.56 -41.52
CA VAL A 310 33.07 -46.76 -40.29
C VAL A 310 31.73 -46.06 -40.14
N ASN A 311 31.00 -46.42 -39.08
CA ASN A 311 29.68 -45.91 -38.74
C ASN A 311 29.74 -45.26 -37.36
N LEU A 312 30.09 -43.97 -37.30
CA LEU A 312 30.12 -43.22 -36.04
C LEU A 312 28.83 -42.42 -35.86
N PRO A 313 28.08 -42.64 -34.76
CA PRO A 313 26.93 -41.83 -34.42
C PRO A 313 27.38 -40.43 -33.95
N GLN A 314 26.47 -39.47 -34.07
CA GLN A 314 26.67 -38.10 -33.60
C GLN A 314 27.12 -38.05 -32.13
N SER A 315 26.39 -38.74 -31.26
CA SER A 315 26.68 -38.81 -29.81
C SER A 315 28.07 -39.32 -29.42
N ALA A 316 28.84 -39.90 -30.34
CA ALA A 316 30.21 -40.32 -30.07
C ALA A 316 31.20 -39.16 -30.14
N VAL A 317 30.84 -38.04 -30.77
CA VAL A 317 31.74 -36.89 -31.01
C VAL A 317 31.22 -35.57 -30.43
N ASP A 318 30.04 -35.53 -29.81
CA ASP A 318 29.43 -34.36 -29.11
C ASP A 318 30.31 -33.71 -28.01
N PHE A 319 31.53 -34.18 -27.79
CA PHE A 319 32.45 -33.61 -26.82
C PHE A 319 33.50 -32.68 -27.46
N VAL A 320 33.50 -32.58 -28.80
CA VAL A 320 34.52 -31.82 -29.54
C VAL A 320 34.12 -30.35 -29.53
N PRO A 321 34.91 -29.45 -28.90
CA PRO A 321 34.51 -28.06 -28.75
C PRO A 321 34.24 -27.34 -30.07
N ALA A 322 33.32 -26.37 -30.04
CA ALA A 322 32.92 -25.58 -31.19
C ALA A 322 34.10 -25.00 -31.99
N GLY A 323 34.18 -25.35 -33.28
CA GLY A 323 35.22 -24.86 -34.18
C GLY A 323 36.61 -25.47 -33.97
N GLU A 324 36.84 -26.22 -32.90
CA GLU A 324 38.00 -27.08 -32.77
C GLU A 324 37.87 -28.28 -33.71
N THR A 325 39.00 -28.88 -34.05
CA THR A 325 39.04 -29.97 -35.02
C THR A 325 39.81 -31.15 -34.48
N TYR A 326 39.12 -32.27 -34.25
CA TYR A 326 39.69 -33.46 -33.66
C TYR A 326 39.85 -34.53 -34.74
N SER A 327 41.01 -35.20 -34.72
CA SER A 327 41.34 -36.25 -35.68
C SER A 327 41.34 -37.61 -34.99
N PHE A 328 40.49 -38.51 -35.47
CA PHE A 328 40.34 -39.89 -35.01
C PHE A 328 41.03 -40.82 -36.01
N THR A 329 42.13 -41.42 -35.59
CA THR A 329 42.95 -42.29 -36.44
C THR A 329 42.81 -43.74 -36.04
N TYR A 330 42.10 -44.52 -36.87
CA TYR A 330 42.05 -45.97 -36.75
C TYR A 330 43.31 -46.58 -37.34
N THR A 331 44.05 -47.33 -36.55
CA THR A 331 45.16 -48.18 -37.01
C THR A 331 44.65 -49.60 -37.17
N ILE A 332 44.72 -50.14 -38.38
CA ILE A 332 44.39 -51.52 -38.70
C ILE A 332 45.70 -52.25 -38.94
N THR A 333 45.99 -53.26 -38.12
CA THR A 333 47.20 -54.07 -38.22
C THR A 333 46.84 -55.44 -38.80
N LEU A 334 47.31 -55.74 -40.00
CA LEU A 334 47.24 -57.08 -40.57
C LEU A 334 48.44 -57.88 -40.06
N THR A 335 48.18 -59.03 -39.44
CA THR A 335 49.24 -59.92 -38.96
C THR A 335 49.27 -61.18 -39.79
N ASP A 336 50.42 -61.47 -40.41
CA ASP A 336 50.65 -62.79 -40.99
C ASP A 336 50.95 -63.80 -39.88
N ARG A 337 50.06 -64.78 -39.74
CA ARG A 337 50.12 -65.78 -38.68
C ARG A 337 50.96 -66.95 -39.15
N VAL A 338 52.09 -67.21 -38.51
CA VAL A 338 52.93 -68.35 -38.87
C VAL A 338 52.24 -69.70 -38.56
N ASP A 339 52.42 -70.71 -39.42
CA ASP A 339 52.12 -72.12 -39.10
C ASP A 339 52.66 -72.47 -37.71
N PRO A 340 51.84 -72.87 -36.73
CA PRO A 340 52.31 -73.22 -35.40
C PRO A 340 53.38 -74.33 -35.39
N ALA A 341 53.59 -75.06 -36.50
CA ALA A 341 54.65 -76.06 -36.65
C ALA A 341 56.03 -75.50 -37.09
N SER A 342 56.16 -74.27 -37.60
CA SER A 342 57.37 -73.81 -38.32
C SER A 342 58.32 -72.89 -37.53
N GLY A 343 57.91 -72.35 -36.37
CA GLY A 343 58.79 -71.62 -35.45
C GLY A 343 59.35 -70.28 -35.97
N ASN A 344 58.77 -69.71 -37.01
CA ASN A 344 59.17 -68.41 -37.58
C ASN A 344 58.51 -67.22 -36.84
N ALA A 345 59.05 -66.01 -36.99
CA ALA A 345 58.52 -64.78 -36.38
C ALA A 345 57.25 -64.29 -37.11
N THR A 346 56.21 -63.92 -36.36
CA THR A 346 55.02 -63.22 -36.87
C THR A 346 55.41 -61.82 -37.36
N THR A 347 55.08 -61.49 -38.60
CA THR A 347 55.25 -60.17 -39.20
C THR A 347 53.90 -59.50 -39.38
N SER A 348 53.85 -58.18 -39.24
CA SER A 348 52.60 -57.41 -39.35
C SER A 348 52.84 -56.11 -40.09
N ASP A 349 51.86 -55.66 -40.85
CA ASP A 349 51.85 -54.34 -41.50
C ASP A 349 50.61 -53.54 -41.05
N THR A 350 50.71 -52.21 -41.08
CA THR A 350 49.66 -51.33 -40.57
C THR A 350 49.16 -50.34 -41.63
N VAL A 351 47.86 -50.08 -41.60
CA VAL A 351 47.22 -49.01 -42.38
C VAL A 351 46.40 -48.14 -41.45
N THR A 352 46.40 -46.83 -41.70
CA THR A 352 45.65 -45.85 -40.90
C THR A 352 44.51 -45.22 -41.70
N LEU A 353 43.35 -45.09 -41.05
CA LEU A 353 42.21 -44.30 -41.52
C LEU A 353 42.03 -43.13 -40.57
N THR A 354 42.11 -41.89 -41.07
CA THR A 354 42.00 -40.70 -40.23
C THR A 354 40.73 -39.93 -40.59
N PHE A 355 39.86 -39.76 -39.62
CA PHE A 355 38.65 -38.96 -39.75
C PHE A 355 38.83 -37.68 -38.96
N THR A 356 38.50 -36.55 -39.58
CA THR A 356 38.63 -35.25 -38.94
C THR A 356 37.23 -34.70 -38.72
N VAL A 357 36.89 -34.42 -37.47
CA VAL A 357 35.60 -33.82 -37.09
C VAL A 357 35.86 -32.42 -36.59
N THR A 358 35.14 -31.46 -37.13
CA THR A 358 35.06 -30.12 -36.56
C THR A 358 33.85 -30.06 -35.64
N GLY A 359 34.09 -29.62 -34.41
CA GLY A 359 33.09 -29.54 -33.35
C GLY A 359 32.02 -28.50 -33.62
N ALA A 360 30.81 -28.79 -33.15
CA ALA A 360 29.72 -27.82 -33.05
C ALA A 360 29.69 -27.28 -31.61
N ASN A 361 28.85 -26.27 -31.35
CA ASN A 361 28.60 -25.87 -29.96
C ASN A 361 27.34 -26.56 -29.49
N ASP A 362 27.47 -27.54 -28.60
CA ASP A 362 26.30 -28.11 -27.94
C ASP A 362 25.80 -27.17 -26.84
N ALA A 363 24.49 -27.19 -26.57
CA ALA A 363 23.96 -26.38 -25.50
C ALA A 363 24.25 -27.03 -24.14
N PRO A 364 24.51 -26.25 -23.09
CA PRO A 364 24.68 -26.78 -21.76
C PRO A 364 23.39 -27.45 -21.26
N VAL A 365 23.53 -28.29 -20.23
CA VAL A 365 22.42 -28.91 -19.52
C VAL A 365 22.29 -28.22 -18.17
N ALA A 366 21.27 -27.36 -18.05
CA ALA A 366 20.89 -26.71 -16.80
C ALA A 366 19.98 -27.64 -15.95
N VAL A 367 20.12 -27.63 -14.63
CA VAL A 367 19.37 -28.46 -13.68
C VAL A 367 18.67 -27.57 -12.65
N ASP A 368 17.38 -27.81 -12.39
CA ASP A 368 16.62 -27.02 -11.41
C ASP A 368 17.25 -27.03 -9.99
N ASP A 369 17.21 -25.87 -9.34
CA ASP A 369 17.78 -25.63 -8.02
C ASP A 369 16.71 -25.35 -6.96
N ALA A 370 17.07 -25.58 -5.70
CA ALA A 370 16.22 -25.26 -4.56
C ALA A 370 17.01 -24.50 -3.49
N VAL A 371 16.44 -23.40 -3.01
CA VAL A 371 16.99 -22.55 -1.94
C VAL A 371 16.00 -22.52 -0.77
N GLY A 372 16.44 -23.02 0.38
CA GLY A 372 15.58 -23.23 1.53
C GLY A 372 14.65 -24.45 1.40
N SER A 373 13.83 -24.66 2.43
CA SER A 373 12.83 -25.73 2.48
C SER A 373 11.66 -25.32 3.38
N ALA A 374 10.55 -26.07 3.35
CA ALA A 374 9.40 -25.77 4.20
C ALA A 374 9.69 -25.84 5.72
N LEU A 375 10.77 -26.51 6.14
CA LEU A 375 11.17 -26.57 7.56
C LEU A 375 12.26 -25.55 7.92
N GLU A 376 13.01 -25.10 6.91
CA GLU A 376 14.12 -24.16 7.05
C GLU A 376 14.05 -23.22 5.84
N PRO A 377 13.14 -22.24 5.86
CA PRO A 377 12.98 -21.31 4.75
C PRO A 377 14.27 -20.53 4.49
N ALA A 378 14.45 -20.07 3.25
CA ALA A 378 15.63 -19.28 2.88
C ALA A 378 15.63 -17.92 3.58
N THR A 379 14.44 -17.36 3.76
CA THR A 379 14.16 -16.08 4.42
C THR A 379 12.71 -16.07 4.89
N ASP A 380 12.36 -15.10 5.73
CA ASP A 380 10.98 -14.70 5.97
C ASP A 380 10.50 -13.68 4.91
N GLU A 381 9.20 -13.47 4.85
CA GLU A 381 8.45 -12.58 3.96
C GLU A 381 8.76 -11.09 4.15
N ASP A 382 9.39 -10.69 5.25
CA ASP A 382 9.78 -9.30 5.51
C ASP A 382 11.27 -9.03 5.25
N THR A 383 12.06 -10.08 5.02
CA THR A 383 13.51 -9.98 4.87
C THR A 383 13.92 -10.26 3.44
N SER A 384 14.67 -9.32 2.86
CA SER A 384 15.35 -9.55 1.58
C SER A 384 16.53 -10.50 1.75
N PHE A 385 16.68 -11.44 0.83
CA PHE A 385 17.69 -12.48 0.84
C PHE A 385 18.61 -12.38 -0.37
N SER A 386 19.91 -12.59 -0.19
CA SER A 386 20.90 -12.59 -1.28
C SER A 386 21.72 -13.87 -1.30
N PHE A 387 22.05 -14.37 -2.49
CA PHE A 387 22.96 -15.49 -2.71
C PHE A 387 23.74 -15.32 -4.02
N ASP A 388 24.81 -16.11 -4.20
CA ASP A 388 25.70 -16.00 -5.35
C ASP A 388 25.19 -16.87 -6.52
N ALA A 389 25.17 -16.32 -7.73
CA ALA A 389 24.74 -17.04 -8.93
C ALA A 389 25.62 -18.27 -9.24
N SER A 390 26.87 -18.31 -8.74
CA SER A 390 27.74 -19.49 -8.87
C SER A 390 27.27 -20.70 -8.08
N ASP A 391 26.43 -20.52 -7.05
CA ASP A 391 25.83 -21.63 -6.29
C ASP A 391 24.84 -22.44 -7.15
N LEU A 392 24.23 -21.81 -8.17
CA LEU A 392 23.31 -22.45 -9.12
C LEU A 392 24.05 -23.36 -10.12
N LEU A 393 25.34 -23.10 -10.38
CA LEU A 393 26.11 -23.83 -11.40
C LEU A 393 26.68 -25.17 -10.91
N ALA A 394 26.45 -25.53 -9.64
CA ALA A 394 27.12 -26.66 -9.00
C ALA A 394 26.72 -28.04 -9.59
N ASN A 395 25.51 -28.13 -10.14
CA ASN A 395 24.91 -29.33 -10.73
C ASN A 395 24.76 -29.24 -12.27
N ASP A 396 25.10 -28.09 -12.87
CA ASP A 396 25.03 -27.83 -14.31
C ASP A 396 26.22 -28.42 -15.06
N THR A 397 26.00 -28.86 -16.30
CA THR A 397 27.04 -29.53 -17.10
C THR A 397 27.03 -29.12 -18.56
N ASP A 398 28.17 -29.30 -19.22
CA ASP A 398 28.30 -29.19 -20.67
C ASP A 398 29.02 -30.43 -21.22
N ILE A 399 28.60 -30.91 -22.39
CA ILE A 399 29.21 -32.07 -23.03
C ILE A 399 30.52 -31.71 -23.75
N ASP A 400 30.68 -30.45 -24.17
CA ASP A 400 31.87 -29.93 -24.81
C ASP A 400 33.06 -29.88 -23.85
N VAL A 401 34.19 -30.45 -24.27
CA VAL A 401 35.37 -30.56 -23.40
C VAL A 401 35.90 -29.18 -23.02
N GLY A 402 35.76 -28.88 -21.73
CA GLY A 402 36.27 -27.64 -21.13
C GLY A 402 35.20 -26.60 -20.85
N ASP A 403 33.96 -26.78 -21.34
CA ASP A 403 32.93 -25.75 -21.24
C ASP A 403 32.15 -25.81 -19.92
N THR A 404 32.06 -26.99 -19.28
CA THR A 404 31.44 -27.13 -17.94
C THR A 404 32.04 -26.19 -16.88
N VAL A 405 33.36 -25.95 -16.90
CA VAL A 405 34.02 -25.04 -15.95
C VAL A 405 33.91 -23.56 -16.32
N ASN A 406 33.37 -23.26 -17.50
CA ASN A 406 33.20 -21.92 -18.04
C ASN A 406 31.72 -21.55 -18.23
N LEU A 407 30.80 -22.26 -17.59
CA LEU A 407 29.39 -21.88 -17.55
C LEU A 407 29.21 -20.59 -16.75
N THR A 408 28.30 -19.74 -17.23
CA THR A 408 27.99 -18.46 -16.59
C THR A 408 26.49 -18.23 -16.55
N VAL A 409 25.97 -17.74 -15.43
CA VAL A 409 24.60 -17.22 -15.37
C VAL A 409 24.58 -15.86 -16.07
N ILE A 410 23.78 -15.73 -17.12
CA ILE A 410 23.73 -14.53 -17.97
C ILE A 410 22.40 -13.78 -17.89
N GLY A 411 21.39 -14.37 -17.24
CA GLY A 411 20.12 -13.68 -17.09
C GLY A 411 19.07 -14.40 -16.26
N LEU A 412 17.99 -13.66 -16.00
CA LEU A 412 16.80 -14.10 -15.28
C LEU A 412 15.56 -14.05 -16.19
N ALA A 413 14.59 -14.89 -15.89
CA ALA A 413 13.26 -14.88 -16.49
C ALA A 413 12.18 -15.15 -15.42
N ALA A 414 11.00 -14.55 -15.60
CA ALA A 414 9.88 -14.70 -14.66
C ALA A 414 9.29 -16.12 -14.62
N ASN A 415 9.43 -16.89 -15.71
CA ASN A 415 8.91 -18.25 -15.84
C ASN A 415 9.79 -19.08 -16.79
N ASP A 416 9.70 -20.41 -16.68
CA ASP A 416 10.36 -21.35 -17.59
C ASP A 416 9.89 -21.12 -19.06
N GLY A 417 10.86 -21.11 -19.98
CA GLY A 417 10.62 -20.94 -21.43
C GLY A 417 10.35 -19.52 -21.95
N VAL A 418 10.50 -18.48 -21.12
CA VAL A 418 10.44 -17.07 -21.56
C VAL A 418 11.86 -16.59 -21.93
N ASP A 419 11.97 -15.78 -22.99
CA ASP A 419 13.27 -15.20 -23.42
C ASP A 419 13.83 -14.33 -22.27
N PRO A 420 15.00 -14.67 -21.70
CA PRO A 420 15.57 -13.97 -20.57
C PRO A 420 15.92 -12.52 -20.91
N LEU A 421 15.84 -11.62 -19.92
CA LEU A 421 16.41 -10.28 -20.07
C LEU A 421 17.94 -10.38 -20.04
N THR A 422 18.62 -9.67 -20.95
CA THR A 422 20.08 -9.54 -20.97
C THR A 422 20.49 -8.08 -20.77
N GLY A 423 21.35 -7.79 -19.79
CA GLY A 423 21.72 -6.44 -19.34
C GLY A 423 22.61 -6.47 -18.09
N THR A 424 23.09 -5.32 -17.60
CA THR A 424 24.04 -5.26 -16.46
C THR A 424 23.37 -5.59 -15.12
N VAL A 425 22.14 -5.10 -14.93
CA VAL A 425 21.28 -5.44 -13.78
C VAL A 425 19.94 -5.86 -14.34
N LEU A 426 19.44 -7.00 -13.87
CA LEU A 426 18.27 -7.67 -14.40
C LEU A 426 17.25 -7.84 -13.29
N THR A 427 16.08 -7.24 -13.44
CA THR A 427 14.99 -7.36 -12.47
C THR A 427 13.81 -8.09 -13.11
N VAL A 428 13.35 -9.16 -12.46
CA VAL A 428 12.16 -9.91 -12.83
C VAL A 428 11.21 -10.02 -11.64
N THR A 429 9.96 -10.33 -11.94
CA THR A 429 8.98 -10.72 -10.92
C THR A 429 8.87 -12.24 -10.95
N SER A 430 9.01 -12.88 -9.80
CA SER A 430 8.85 -14.34 -9.64
C SER A 430 7.37 -14.77 -9.80
N ALA A 431 7.12 -16.07 -9.70
CA ALA A 431 5.78 -16.64 -9.86
C ALA A 431 4.77 -16.12 -8.81
N GLU A 432 5.19 -15.95 -7.57
CA GLU A 432 4.35 -15.46 -6.46
C GLU A 432 4.49 -13.94 -6.21
N GLY A 433 5.19 -13.22 -7.10
CA GLY A 433 5.20 -11.76 -7.10
C GLY A 433 6.36 -11.09 -6.35
N ALA A 434 7.37 -11.84 -5.92
CA ALA A 434 8.61 -11.28 -5.37
C ALA A 434 9.44 -10.56 -6.45
N THR A 435 10.24 -9.59 -6.03
CA THR A 435 11.18 -8.90 -6.92
C THR A 435 12.54 -9.59 -6.84
N VAL A 436 13.00 -10.12 -7.97
CA VAL A 436 14.31 -10.79 -8.08
C VAL A 436 15.23 -9.95 -8.94
N THR A 437 16.38 -9.56 -8.39
CA THR A 437 17.39 -8.75 -9.08
C THR A 437 18.70 -9.51 -9.18
N PHE A 438 19.27 -9.60 -10.37
CA PHE A 438 20.59 -10.15 -10.62
C PHE A 438 21.54 -9.03 -11.08
N ASP A 439 22.61 -8.82 -10.31
CA ASP A 439 23.74 -7.97 -10.69
C ASP A 439 24.81 -8.81 -11.39
N THR A 440 24.91 -8.66 -12.71
CA THR A 440 25.86 -9.43 -13.54
C THR A 440 27.32 -9.04 -13.31
N GLU A 441 27.61 -7.90 -12.66
CA GLU A 441 28.98 -7.46 -12.37
C GLU A 441 29.51 -8.11 -11.08
N THR A 442 28.66 -8.27 -10.07
CA THR A 442 29.02 -8.89 -8.79
C THR A 442 28.73 -10.39 -8.75
N GLY A 443 27.77 -10.88 -9.54
CA GLY A 443 27.27 -12.25 -9.46
C GLY A 443 26.17 -12.44 -8.41
N GLU A 444 25.72 -11.38 -7.75
CA GLU A 444 24.74 -11.46 -6.65
C GLU A 444 23.29 -11.48 -7.19
N ILE A 445 22.49 -12.44 -6.67
CA ILE A 445 21.05 -12.48 -6.85
C ILE A 445 20.39 -12.06 -5.54
N THR A 446 19.59 -11.00 -5.59
CA THR A 446 18.77 -10.51 -4.48
C THR A 446 17.30 -10.85 -4.72
N TYR A 447 16.70 -11.55 -3.77
CA TYR A 447 15.28 -11.88 -3.70
C TYR A 447 14.62 -11.02 -2.61
N ALA A 448 13.67 -10.18 -3.01
CA ALA A 448 12.86 -9.40 -2.08
C ALA A 448 11.42 -9.91 -2.14
N PRO A 449 10.91 -10.57 -1.07
CA PRO A 449 9.52 -10.99 -1.02
C PRO A 449 8.57 -9.81 -1.29
N GLY A 450 7.44 -10.11 -1.92
CA GLY A 450 6.43 -9.12 -2.29
C GLY A 450 5.13 -9.30 -1.50
N PRO A 451 4.10 -8.48 -1.77
CA PRO A 451 2.82 -8.52 -1.05
C PRO A 451 2.05 -9.84 -1.19
N GLY A 452 2.48 -10.73 -2.08
CA GLY A 452 1.96 -12.08 -2.19
C GLY A 452 2.38 -13.02 -1.05
N PHE A 453 3.22 -12.55 -0.10
CA PHE A 453 3.70 -13.33 1.03
C PHE A 453 3.20 -12.90 2.41
N GLN A 454 2.62 -11.70 2.56
CA GLN A 454 2.20 -11.16 3.87
C GLN A 454 1.05 -11.94 4.53
N ASP A 455 0.47 -12.93 3.86
CA ASP A 455 -0.56 -13.81 4.44
C ASP A 455 0.02 -14.97 5.29
N LEU A 456 1.35 -15.14 5.30
CA LEU A 456 2.03 -16.24 5.98
C LEU A 456 2.34 -15.92 7.44
N ALA A 457 1.64 -16.58 8.36
CA ALA A 457 1.93 -16.46 9.78
C ALA A 457 3.19 -17.24 10.20
N VAL A 458 3.65 -16.98 11.42
CA VAL A 458 4.82 -17.65 12.03
C VAL A 458 4.72 -19.17 11.94
N GLY A 459 5.69 -19.77 11.26
CA GLY A 459 5.80 -21.21 11.07
C GLY A 459 5.10 -21.75 9.82
N GLU A 460 4.40 -20.91 9.07
CA GLU A 460 3.98 -21.20 7.70
C GLU A 460 5.13 -20.95 6.72
N SER A 461 5.00 -21.52 5.51
CA SER A 461 5.93 -21.25 4.42
C SER A 461 5.29 -21.50 3.06
N ARG A 462 5.75 -20.76 2.05
CA ARG A 462 5.34 -20.91 0.66
C ARG A 462 6.56 -20.92 -0.25
N ALA A 463 6.51 -21.81 -1.25
CA ALA A 463 7.52 -21.85 -2.29
C ALA A 463 7.18 -20.86 -3.40
N ASP A 464 8.21 -20.16 -3.89
CA ASP A 464 8.21 -19.33 -5.09
C ASP A 464 9.18 -19.91 -6.12
N SER A 465 9.06 -19.47 -7.37
CA SER A 465 9.99 -19.85 -8.42
C SER A 465 10.28 -18.73 -9.41
N PHE A 466 11.50 -18.75 -9.93
CA PHE A 466 11.94 -17.94 -11.07
C PHE A 466 12.96 -18.73 -11.89
N ALA A 467 13.15 -18.37 -13.15
CA ALA A 467 14.08 -19.06 -14.04
C ALA A 467 15.40 -18.29 -14.19
N TYR A 468 16.51 -19.02 -14.36
CA TYR A 468 17.83 -18.48 -14.67
C TYR A 468 18.36 -19.10 -15.96
N VAL A 469 19.27 -18.39 -16.61
CA VAL A 469 19.84 -18.81 -17.90
C VAL A 469 21.34 -18.90 -17.81
N ILE A 470 21.85 -20.07 -18.17
CA ILE A 470 23.28 -20.34 -18.27
C ILE A 470 23.71 -20.26 -19.73
N GLU A 471 24.92 -19.75 -19.95
CA GLU A 471 25.59 -19.70 -21.26
C GLU A 471 26.99 -20.31 -21.14
N ASP A 472 27.35 -21.13 -22.12
CA ASP A 472 28.71 -21.65 -22.29
C ASP A 472 29.66 -20.59 -22.88
N ALA A 473 30.95 -20.92 -22.99
CA ALA A 473 31.97 -19.99 -23.50
C ALA A 473 31.81 -19.60 -24.98
N SER A 474 31.01 -20.37 -25.72
CA SER A 474 30.78 -20.29 -27.17
C SER A 474 29.42 -19.68 -27.51
N GLY A 475 28.56 -19.43 -26.51
CA GLY A 475 27.31 -18.71 -26.59
C GLY A 475 26.03 -19.55 -26.69
N ALA A 476 26.06 -20.89 -26.52
CA ALA A 476 24.81 -21.65 -26.39
C ALA A 476 24.28 -21.63 -24.96
N ARG A 477 22.95 -21.76 -24.85
CA ARG A 477 22.18 -21.42 -23.64
C ARG A 477 21.26 -22.53 -23.20
N SER A 478 21.06 -22.63 -21.89
CA SER A 478 20.02 -23.46 -21.27
C SER A 478 19.34 -22.69 -20.14
N ILE A 479 18.11 -23.10 -19.81
CA ILE A 479 17.26 -22.49 -18.79
C ILE A 479 16.96 -23.54 -17.73
N ALA A 480 17.00 -23.16 -16.46
CA ALA A 480 16.52 -23.96 -15.33
C ALA A 480 15.78 -23.07 -14.34
N THR A 481 15.06 -23.70 -13.41
CA THR A 481 14.22 -23.02 -12.43
C THR A 481 14.87 -23.07 -11.05
N VAL A 482 14.90 -21.92 -10.36
CA VAL A 482 15.17 -21.85 -8.93
C VAL A 482 13.84 -21.89 -8.19
N THR A 483 13.69 -22.82 -7.25
CA THR A 483 12.59 -22.84 -6.28
C THR A 483 13.08 -22.29 -4.94
N LEU A 484 12.53 -21.18 -4.47
CA LEU A 484 12.90 -20.55 -3.20
C LEU A 484 11.76 -20.68 -2.19
N THR A 485 12.04 -21.10 -0.96
CA THR A 485 11.00 -21.17 0.10
C THR A 485 11.08 -19.97 1.02
N VAL A 486 9.96 -19.25 1.16
CA VAL A 486 9.78 -18.10 2.06
C VAL A 486 8.97 -18.56 3.28
N GLY A 487 9.44 -18.26 4.48
CA GLY A 487 8.74 -18.50 5.75
C GLY A 487 7.80 -17.35 6.08
N GLY A 488 6.89 -17.58 7.03
CA GLY A 488 6.09 -16.55 7.67
C GLY A 488 6.73 -15.98 8.94
N ALA A 489 6.51 -14.70 9.18
CA ALA A 489 6.78 -13.88 10.34
C ALA A 489 5.42 -13.44 10.92
N ASN A 490 5.43 -12.52 11.88
CA ASN A 490 4.21 -12.03 12.52
C ASN A 490 4.05 -10.55 12.20
N ASP A 491 3.00 -10.21 11.49
CA ASP A 491 2.56 -8.85 11.23
C ASP A 491 1.61 -8.40 12.34
N ALA A 492 1.90 -7.26 12.97
CA ALA A 492 1.03 -6.76 14.03
C ALA A 492 -0.36 -6.36 13.47
N PRO A 493 -1.45 -6.61 14.22
CA PRO A 493 -2.78 -6.18 13.82
C PRO A 493 -2.82 -4.66 13.70
N THR A 494 -3.77 -4.16 12.92
CA THR A 494 -4.10 -2.75 12.81
C THR A 494 -5.47 -2.50 13.44
N ILE A 495 -5.60 -1.37 14.13
CA ILE A 495 -6.85 -0.87 14.68
C ILE A 495 -7.00 0.59 14.25
N THR A 496 -8.17 0.96 13.72
CA THR A 496 -8.40 2.29 13.16
C THR A 496 -9.78 2.82 13.55
N SER A 497 -9.85 4.10 13.93
CA SER A 497 -11.10 4.82 14.09
C SER A 497 -11.59 5.34 12.74
N THR A 498 -12.90 5.47 12.59
CA THR A 498 -13.53 6.04 11.40
C THR A 498 -14.17 7.37 11.77
N VAL A 499 -14.06 8.38 10.91
CA VAL A 499 -14.89 9.58 11.05
C VAL A 499 -16.35 9.15 10.97
N LEU A 500 -17.10 9.39 12.04
CA LEU A 500 -18.54 9.16 12.08
C LEU A 500 -19.22 10.40 11.53
N SER A 501 -19.90 10.21 10.42
CA SER A 501 -20.94 11.14 9.98
C SER A 501 -22.26 10.66 10.58
N ASP A 502 -22.99 11.56 11.22
CA ASP A 502 -24.27 11.25 11.88
C ASP A 502 -25.47 11.90 11.18
N GLY A 503 -25.24 12.55 10.03
CA GLY A 503 -26.27 13.22 9.26
C GLY A 503 -26.65 14.60 9.81
N ILE A 504 -25.96 15.11 10.84
CA ILE A 504 -26.32 16.34 11.55
C ILE A 504 -25.12 17.29 11.53
N VAL A 505 -25.37 18.57 11.22
CA VAL A 505 -24.38 19.65 11.31
C VAL A 505 -25.00 20.76 12.15
N THR A 506 -24.33 21.17 13.22
CA THR A 506 -24.65 22.41 13.95
C THR A 506 -23.59 23.46 13.68
N THR A 507 -23.99 24.70 13.42
CA THR A 507 -23.06 25.80 13.13
C THR A 507 -23.37 27.00 14.04
N ASP A 508 -22.47 27.23 14.99
CA ASP A 508 -22.41 28.44 15.82
C ASP A 508 -21.73 29.57 15.02
N LEU A 509 -22.43 30.68 14.83
CA LEU A 509 -21.90 31.86 14.13
C LEU A 509 -21.33 32.90 15.10
N GLY A 510 -21.33 32.58 16.39
CA GLY A 510 -20.88 33.40 17.49
C GLY A 510 -21.96 34.38 17.95
N GLY A 511 -22.10 34.57 19.26
CA GLY A 511 -23.07 35.51 19.82
C GLY A 511 -23.95 34.87 20.87
N THR A 512 -25.27 35.04 20.78
CA THR A 512 -26.23 34.51 21.76
C THR A 512 -27.29 33.57 21.21
N ASN A 513 -27.75 33.74 19.96
CA ASN A 513 -28.80 32.90 19.38
C ASN A 513 -28.86 33.01 17.85
N ASP A 514 -28.42 31.95 17.19
CA ASP A 514 -28.41 31.77 15.75
C ASP A 514 -29.49 30.76 15.33
N VAL A 515 -30.18 31.03 14.22
CA VAL A 515 -31.23 30.15 13.72
C VAL A 515 -31.23 30.14 12.20
N GLY A 516 -31.09 28.96 11.59
CA GLY A 516 -31.30 28.74 10.16
C GLY A 516 -32.80 28.63 9.87
N PHE A 517 -33.35 29.54 9.06
CA PHE A 517 -34.78 29.55 8.76
C PHE A 517 -35.12 28.89 7.42
N ASP A 518 -34.23 28.98 6.44
CA ASP A 518 -34.54 28.53 5.09
C ASP A 518 -33.31 28.02 4.33
N VAL A 519 -33.54 27.13 3.36
CA VAL A 519 -32.50 26.47 2.56
C VAL A 519 -32.71 26.72 1.07
N ALA A 520 -31.65 27.14 0.38
CA ALA A 520 -31.62 27.25 -1.07
C ALA A 520 -30.49 26.42 -1.68
N MET A 521 -30.82 25.64 -2.71
CA MET A 521 -29.81 24.90 -3.48
C MET A 521 -29.04 25.85 -4.40
N ARG A 522 -27.70 25.78 -4.36
CA ARG A 522 -26.79 26.54 -5.23
C ARG A 522 -26.49 25.77 -6.52
N THR A 523 -26.12 24.51 -6.37
CA THR A 523 -25.87 23.52 -7.43
C THR A 523 -26.40 22.16 -6.97
N GLU A 524 -26.30 21.11 -7.81
CA GLU A 524 -26.74 19.75 -7.42
C GLU A 524 -26.11 19.28 -6.08
N ASP A 525 -24.89 19.76 -5.77
CA ASP A 525 -24.08 19.30 -4.63
C ASP A 525 -23.70 20.43 -3.64
N ARG A 526 -24.35 21.60 -3.68
CA ARG A 526 -24.04 22.72 -2.76
C ARG A 526 -25.28 23.51 -2.43
N PHE A 527 -25.39 23.98 -1.20
CA PHE A 527 -26.55 24.71 -0.72
C PHE A 527 -26.15 25.84 0.23
N VAL A 528 -27.09 26.73 0.49
CA VAL A 528 -26.95 27.80 1.49
C VAL A 528 -28.10 27.71 2.47
N ILE A 529 -27.81 27.97 3.74
CA ILE A 529 -28.81 28.18 4.77
C ILE A 529 -28.86 29.66 5.08
N ALA A 530 -30.03 30.26 4.96
CA ALA A 530 -30.27 31.63 5.38
C ALA A 530 -30.98 31.65 6.73
N GLY A 531 -30.53 32.55 7.57
CA GLY A 531 -30.99 32.64 8.94
C GLY A 531 -30.57 33.94 9.58
N VAL A 532 -30.52 33.93 10.90
CA VAL A 532 -30.19 35.10 11.71
C VAL A 532 -29.10 34.75 12.68
N THR A 533 -28.18 35.67 12.93
CA THR A 533 -27.21 35.57 14.03
C THR A 533 -27.41 36.70 15.02
N GLY A 534 -27.32 36.40 16.32
CA GLY A 534 -27.64 37.33 17.40
C GLY A 534 -26.40 37.91 18.06
N ASP A 535 -26.19 39.22 17.99
CA ASP A 535 -25.07 39.87 18.68
C ASP A 535 -25.27 39.94 20.21
N THR A 536 -24.20 40.23 20.95
CA THR A 536 -24.25 40.41 22.43
C THR A 536 -25.09 41.61 22.90
N GLY A 537 -25.54 42.47 21.97
CA GLY A 537 -26.44 43.60 22.18
C GLY A 537 -27.93 43.28 21.95
N GLY A 538 -28.25 42.08 21.45
CA GLY A 538 -29.60 41.63 21.12
C GLY A 538 -30.10 42.10 19.76
N ALA A 539 -29.22 42.58 18.87
CA ALA A 539 -29.52 42.82 17.46
C ALA A 539 -29.34 41.51 16.67
N TYR A 540 -30.17 41.32 15.64
CA TYR A 540 -30.10 40.16 14.76
C TYR A 540 -29.61 40.61 13.39
N GLU A 541 -28.61 39.93 12.86
CA GLU A 541 -28.07 40.14 11.51
C GLU A 541 -28.57 39.04 10.58
N VAL A 542 -28.78 39.36 9.31
CA VAL A 542 -29.05 38.32 8.29
C VAL A 542 -27.75 37.58 8.03
N ALA A 543 -27.77 36.26 8.13
CA ALA A 543 -26.61 35.40 7.90
C ALA A 543 -26.93 34.31 6.86
N LEU A 544 -26.02 34.11 5.92
CA LEU A 544 -26.02 33.00 4.97
C LEU A 544 -24.78 32.15 5.23
N VAL A 545 -24.97 30.85 5.41
CA VAL A 545 -23.88 29.88 5.52
C VAL A 545 -23.88 29.00 4.29
N GLY A 546 -22.75 28.95 3.58
CA GLY A 546 -22.55 28.08 2.44
C GLY A 546 -22.06 26.71 2.87
N TYR A 547 -22.65 25.65 2.32
CA TYR A 547 -22.30 24.27 2.60
C TYR A 547 -22.00 23.48 1.33
N LEU A 548 -21.03 22.57 1.46
CA LEU A 548 -20.72 21.52 0.51
C LEU A 548 -21.75 20.37 0.62
N ALA A 549 -21.70 19.46 -0.35
CA ALA A 549 -22.64 18.33 -0.42
C ALA A 549 -22.59 17.47 0.83
N ASP A 550 -21.41 17.29 1.39
CA ASP A 550 -21.14 16.47 2.57
C ASP A 550 -21.40 17.21 3.88
N GLY A 551 -22.03 18.39 3.85
CA GLY A 551 -22.38 19.15 5.06
C GLY A 551 -21.26 20.02 5.60
N GLN A 552 -20.05 19.96 5.03
CA GLN A 552 -18.96 20.84 5.44
C GLN A 552 -19.23 22.28 5.01
N ILE A 553 -18.74 23.25 5.80
CA ILE A 553 -18.79 24.66 5.43
C ILE A 553 -17.98 24.89 4.14
N ASP A 554 -18.62 25.46 3.12
CA ASP A 554 -17.99 25.86 1.86
C ASP A 554 -17.21 27.16 2.09
N THR A 555 -15.96 27.05 2.55
CA THR A 555 -15.08 28.21 2.84
C THR A 555 -14.83 29.15 1.67
N SER A 556 -15.23 28.79 0.44
CA SER A 556 -15.19 29.66 -0.73
C SER A 556 -16.38 30.62 -0.84
N PHE A 557 -17.39 30.47 0.02
CA PHE A 557 -18.58 31.31 0.09
C PHE A 557 -18.42 32.39 1.16
N GLY A 558 -18.65 33.66 0.82
CA GLY A 558 -18.50 34.79 1.74
C GLY A 558 -17.13 34.83 2.42
N GLU A 559 -17.11 35.29 3.67
CA GLU A 559 -15.93 35.25 4.53
C GLU A 559 -15.89 33.90 5.28
N ASN A 560 -15.01 32.99 4.84
CA ASN A 560 -14.82 31.66 5.43
C ASN A 560 -16.09 30.79 5.52
N GLY A 561 -16.98 30.90 4.53
CA GLY A 561 -18.23 30.14 4.45
C GLY A 561 -19.46 30.92 4.91
N ILE A 562 -19.28 32.12 5.45
CA ILE A 562 -20.36 32.91 6.05
C ILE A 562 -20.44 34.27 5.37
N ALA A 563 -21.66 34.68 5.02
CA ALA A 563 -21.97 36.03 4.56
C ALA A 563 -22.99 36.66 5.50
N THR A 564 -22.63 37.78 6.15
CA THR A 564 -23.54 38.51 7.03
C THR A 564 -23.85 39.90 6.49
N VAL A 565 -25.08 40.36 6.75
CA VAL A 565 -25.51 41.72 6.48
C VAL A 565 -26.27 42.25 7.68
N ASP A 566 -25.70 43.24 8.34
CA ASP A 566 -26.39 44.05 9.33
C ASP A 566 -27.27 45.08 8.60
N LEU A 567 -28.57 44.80 8.57
CA LEU A 567 -29.57 45.67 7.97
C LEU A 567 -29.77 46.96 8.77
N ASP A 568 -29.49 46.97 10.08
CA ASP A 568 -29.80 48.07 10.99
C ASP A 568 -28.56 48.95 11.33
N ALA A 569 -27.36 48.52 10.91
CA ALA A 569 -26.04 49.14 11.16
C ALA A 569 -26.00 50.67 11.05
N SER A 570 -26.67 51.21 10.04
CA SER A 570 -26.60 52.64 9.68
C SER A 570 -27.34 53.57 10.64
N LEU A 571 -28.18 53.03 11.53
CA LEU A 571 -29.10 53.81 12.36
C LEU A 571 -28.63 53.97 13.81
N GLY A 572 -27.64 53.18 14.26
CA GLY A 572 -27.16 53.20 15.66
C GLY A 572 -28.28 52.99 16.70
N ALA A 573 -29.40 52.43 16.27
CA ALA A 573 -30.59 52.19 17.06
C ALA A 573 -30.60 50.72 17.46
N SER A 574 -30.71 50.46 18.77
CA SER A 574 -30.93 49.09 19.26
C SER A 574 -32.32 48.64 18.83
N ARG A 575 -32.39 47.58 18.02
CA ARG A 575 -33.61 46.82 17.78
C ARG A 575 -34.24 46.46 19.14
N PRO A 576 -35.58 46.56 19.31
CA PRO A 576 -36.21 46.10 20.54
C PRO A 576 -35.89 44.61 20.77
N ALA A 577 -35.34 44.28 21.95
CA ALA A 577 -35.01 42.90 22.29
C ALA A 577 -36.23 41.98 22.11
N GLY A 578 -36.04 40.89 21.35
CA GLY A 578 -37.09 39.90 21.05
C GLY A 578 -38.00 40.21 19.86
N ALA A 579 -37.71 41.24 19.05
CA ALA A 579 -38.39 41.40 17.77
C ALA A 579 -37.94 40.27 16.82
N PRO A 580 -38.82 39.36 16.35
CA PRO A 580 -38.43 38.26 15.48
C PRO A 580 -37.94 38.81 14.13
N VAL A 581 -36.78 38.36 13.66
CA VAL A 581 -36.42 38.45 12.23
C VAL A 581 -36.81 37.10 11.63
N ARG A 582 -37.67 37.11 10.61
CA ARG A 582 -37.82 35.96 9.70
C ARG A 582 -36.92 36.20 8.50
N VAL A 583 -36.29 35.14 8.01
CA VAL A 583 -35.47 35.17 6.80
C VAL A 583 -35.94 34.04 5.89
N SER A 584 -36.07 34.34 4.60
CA SER A 584 -36.31 33.35 3.55
C SER A 584 -35.35 33.64 2.40
N VAL A 585 -34.92 32.59 1.69
CA VAL A 585 -33.92 32.68 0.63
C VAL A 585 -34.34 31.91 -0.60
N THR A 586 -34.09 32.50 -1.77
CA THR A 586 -34.31 31.83 -3.05
C THR A 586 -33.12 32.04 -3.98
N ALA A 587 -32.78 31.00 -4.74
CA ALA A 587 -31.72 31.09 -5.76
C ALA A 587 -32.23 31.85 -6.99
N ASP A 588 -31.40 32.73 -7.55
CA ASP A 588 -31.78 33.60 -8.68
C ASP A 588 -31.65 32.95 -10.07
N GLY A 589 -31.19 31.69 -10.12
CA GLY A 589 -30.95 30.93 -11.34
C GLY A 589 -29.68 31.32 -12.11
N ALA A 590 -29.01 32.41 -11.76
CA ALA A 590 -27.68 32.79 -12.23
C ALA A 590 -26.55 32.35 -11.27
N GLY A 591 -26.93 31.73 -10.15
CA GLY A 591 -26.05 31.21 -9.12
C GLY A 591 -26.00 32.07 -7.85
N GLY A 592 -26.61 33.26 -7.87
CA GLY A 592 -26.74 34.13 -6.69
C GLY A 592 -28.03 33.87 -5.92
N PHE A 593 -28.24 34.67 -4.87
CA PHE A 593 -29.31 34.48 -3.88
C PHE A 593 -30.03 35.78 -3.60
N VAL A 594 -31.35 35.70 -3.46
CA VAL A 594 -32.20 36.79 -3.00
C VAL A 594 -32.79 36.39 -1.66
N VAL A 595 -32.66 37.27 -0.69
CA VAL A 595 -33.04 37.05 0.71
C VAL A 595 -34.08 38.08 1.09
N ALA A 596 -35.22 37.63 1.61
CA ALA A 596 -36.22 38.51 2.22
C ALA A 596 -36.08 38.49 3.74
N ALA A 597 -36.16 39.68 4.34
CA ALA A 597 -36.04 39.88 5.78
C ALA A 597 -36.80 41.14 6.22
N ASP A 598 -36.83 41.38 7.53
CA ASP A 598 -37.41 42.58 8.13
C ASP A 598 -36.34 43.64 8.39
N PHE A 599 -36.57 44.89 7.96
CA PHE A 599 -35.69 46.03 8.25
C PHE A 599 -36.33 46.97 9.27
N PHE A 600 -35.60 47.36 10.33
CA PHE A 600 -36.11 48.31 11.30
C PHE A 600 -35.56 49.71 11.05
N ASN A 601 -36.42 50.62 10.57
CA ASN A 601 -36.00 51.97 10.19
C ASN A 601 -35.82 52.94 11.39
N GLY A 602 -35.85 52.43 12.63
CA GLY A 602 -35.83 53.22 13.87
C GLY A 602 -37.21 53.57 14.44
N THR A 603 -38.29 53.37 13.66
CA THR A 603 -39.67 53.66 14.10
C THR A 603 -40.65 52.51 13.89
N ASN A 604 -40.56 51.80 12.77
CA ASN A 604 -41.38 50.65 12.39
C ASN A 604 -40.53 49.67 11.57
N HIS A 605 -41.08 48.48 11.35
CA HIS A 605 -40.49 47.48 10.45
C HIS A 605 -40.98 47.69 9.02
N ASP A 606 -40.11 47.52 8.04
CA ASP A 606 -40.40 47.54 6.60
C ASP A 606 -39.88 46.23 5.96
N PHE A 607 -40.39 45.88 4.78
CA PHE A 607 -39.83 44.76 4.00
C PHE A 607 -38.40 45.09 3.57
N ALA A 608 -37.51 44.10 3.62
CA ALA A 608 -36.16 44.17 3.07
C ALA A 608 -35.91 43.04 2.07
N LEU A 609 -35.17 43.36 1.02
CA LEU A 609 -34.54 42.41 0.13
C LEU A 609 -33.04 42.66 0.10
N VAL A 610 -32.27 41.59 0.22
CA VAL A 610 -30.82 41.58 0.08
C VAL A 610 -30.45 40.62 -1.04
N ARG A 611 -29.49 40.99 -1.89
CA ARG A 611 -29.01 40.11 -2.95
C ARG A 611 -27.53 39.81 -2.79
N PHE A 612 -27.19 38.53 -2.85
CA PHE A 612 -25.82 38.03 -2.86
C PHE A 612 -25.52 37.41 -4.22
N ASP A 613 -24.26 37.49 -4.64
CA ASP A 613 -23.78 36.77 -5.80
C ASP A 613 -23.50 35.28 -5.46
N ALA A 614 -23.01 34.53 -6.45
CA ALA A 614 -22.74 33.10 -6.29
C ALA A 614 -21.60 32.78 -5.32
N GLY A 615 -20.71 33.75 -5.06
CA GLY A 615 -19.63 33.67 -4.11
C GLY A 615 -20.04 34.10 -2.71
N GLY A 616 -21.28 34.51 -2.47
CA GLY A 616 -21.73 35.01 -1.17
C GLY A 616 -21.36 36.47 -0.89
N GLU A 617 -20.89 37.21 -1.91
CA GLU A 617 -20.62 38.64 -1.80
C GLU A 617 -21.89 39.45 -2.09
N LEU A 618 -22.04 40.60 -1.45
CA LEU A 618 -23.21 41.46 -1.64
C LEU A 618 -23.25 42.04 -3.06
N ASP A 619 -24.36 41.82 -3.80
CA ASP A 619 -24.57 42.35 -5.15
C ASP A 619 -24.88 43.86 -5.10
N THR A 620 -23.85 44.70 -5.10
CA THR A 620 -24.02 46.15 -4.97
C THR A 620 -24.78 46.84 -6.10
N ASP A 621 -24.99 46.17 -7.25
CA ASP A 621 -25.80 46.68 -8.36
C ASP A 621 -27.31 46.47 -8.12
N PHE A 622 -27.70 45.65 -7.14
CA PHE A 622 -29.08 45.46 -6.72
C PHE A 622 -29.52 46.56 -5.76
N GLY A 623 -30.65 47.20 -6.05
CA GLY A 623 -31.22 48.23 -5.16
C GLY A 623 -30.24 49.37 -4.88
N THR A 624 -30.06 49.72 -3.60
CA THR A 624 -29.06 50.68 -3.12
C THR A 624 -28.01 49.94 -2.31
N GLY A 625 -26.89 49.60 -2.94
CA GLY A 625 -25.78 48.92 -2.28
C GLY A 625 -26.11 47.47 -1.87
N GLY A 626 -26.89 46.77 -2.69
CA GLY A 626 -27.31 45.38 -2.45
C GLY A 626 -28.59 45.21 -1.65
N ILE A 627 -29.18 46.31 -1.17
CA ILE A 627 -30.36 46.29 -0.30
C ILE A 627 -31.50 47.10 -0.93
N VAL A 628 -32.72 46.56 -0.82
CA VAL A 628 -33.97 47.26 -1.11
C VAL A 628 -34.83 47.24 0.14
N THR A 629 -35.28 48.41 0.59
CA THR A 629 -36.28 48.50 1.66
C THR A 629 -37.58 49.06 1.10
N THR A 630 -38.71 48.49 1.52
CA THR A 630 -40.03 48.84 0.99
C THR A 630 -41.01 49.05 2.13
N PRO A 631 -41.28 50.32 2.50
CA PRO A 631 -42.37 50.60 3.44
C PRO A 631 -43.72 50.36 2.76
N ILE A 632 -44.58 49.58 3.41
CA ILE A 632 -45.96 49.33 2.99
C ILE A 632 -46.85 50.10 3.96
N LEU A 633 -47.52 51.14 3.46
CA LEU A 633 -48.24 52.11 4.31
C LEU A 633 -47.26 52.84 5.26
N ALA A 634 -47.69 53.19 6.47
CA ALA A 634 -46.90 53.96 7.44
C ALA A 634 -46.86 53.24 8.80
N ALA A 635 -46.54 51.94 8.78
CA ALA A 635 -46.65 51.05 9.93
C ALA A 635 -45.75 49.80 9.79
N ASN A 636 -45.85 48.83 10.71
CA ASN A 636 -44.99 47.64 10.69
C ASN A 636 -45.37 46.69 9.55
N ASP A 637 -44.35 46.30 8.79
CA ASP A 637 -44.41 45.33 7.71
C ASP A 637 -43.37 44.23 7.96
N TYR A 638 -43.77 42.99 7.81
CA TYR A 638 -42.93 41.81 8.03
C TYR A 638 -42.90 40.94 6.79
N ALA A 639 -41.71 40.68 6.25
CA ALA A 639 -41.50 39.74 5.16
C ALA A 639 -41.43 38.31 5.70
N HIS A 640 -42.07 37.37 5.03
CA HIS A 640 -42.13 35.98 5.47
C HIS A 640 -41.47 35.03 4.49
N ASP A 641 -41.69 35.22 3.18
CA ASP A 641 -41.17 34.31 2.16
C ASP A 641 -40.89 35.03 0.83
N VAL A 642 -39.94 34.49 0.05
CA VAL A 642 -39.52 35.02 -1.25
C VAL A 642 -39.42 33.93 -2.31
N THR A 643 -39.90 34.23 -3.50
CA THR A 643 -39.74 33.37 -4.68
C THR A 643 -39.44 34.20 -5.93
N ILE A 644 -39.02 33.54 -7.00
CA ILE A 644 -38.78 34.16 -8.30
C ILE A 644 -39.71 33.56 -9.35
N ASP A 645 -40.40 34.41 -10.10
CA ASP A 645 -41.29 33.95 -11.17
C ASP A 645 -40.51 33.54 -12.44
N GLY A 646 -41.17 32.86 -13.38
CA GLY A 646 -40.54 32.42 -14.63
C GLY A 646 -40.07 33.54 -15.57
N SER A 647 -40.31 34.82 -15.23
CA SER A 647 -39.76 35.99 -15.92
C SER A 647 -38.57 36.62 -15.20
N GLY A 648 -38.16 36.08 -14.05
CA GLY A 648 -37.08 36.60 -13.22
C GLY A 648 -37.48 37.74 -12.29
N ASN A 649 -38.78 37.97 -12.07
CA ASN A 649 -39.23 38.94 -11.06
C ASN A 649 -39.22 38.30 -9.67
N ILE A 650 -38.84 39.08 -8.67
CA ILE A 650 -38.82 38.67 -7.27
C ILE A 650 -40.18 38.96 -6.66
N LEU A 651 -40.76 37.98 -5.99
CA LEU A 651 -42.03 38.05 -5.29
C LEU A 651 -41.80 37.83 -3.82
N VAL A 652 -42.19 38.80 -3.00
CA VAL A 652 -42.12 38.70 -1.53
C VAL A 652 -43.53 38.71 -0.99
N VAL A 653 -43.83 37.75 -0.12
CA VAL A 653 -45.06 37.77 0.67
C VAL A 653 -44.74 38.10 2.12
N GLY A 654 -45.68 38.79 2.74
CA GLY A 654 -45.66 38.93 4.17
C GLY A 654 -46.92 39.59 4.69
N SER A 655 -46.76 40.46 5.67
CA SER A 655 -47.87 41.09 6.38
C SER A 655 -47.62 42.58 6.61
N THR A 656 -48.65 43.41 6.43
CA THR A 656 -48.59 44.88 6.64
C THR A 656 -49.63 45.32 7.65
N PHE A 657 -49.25 46.23 8.56
CA PHE A 657 -50.19 46.78 9.54
C PHE A 657 -50.93 48.00 8.97
N ASN A 658 -52.25 47.92 8.82
CA ASN A 658 -53.02 49.04 8.28
C ASN A 658 -53.39 50.14 9.31
N GLY A 659 -52.85 50.03 10.54
CA GLY A 659 -53.19 50.90 11.67
C GLY A 659 -54.21 50.30 12.64
N SER A 660 -54.86 49.18 12.31
CA SER A 660 -55.82 48.47 13.17
C SER A 660 -55.51 46.97 13.34
N ASN A 661 -55.12 46.30 12.27
CA ASN A 661 -54.77 44.87 12.21
C ASN A 661 -53.70 44.63 11.12
N TYR A 662 -53.16 43.42 11.05
CA TYR A 662 -52.31 43.00 9.95
C TYR A 662 -53.16 42.46 8.80
N ASP A 663 -52.82 42.87 7.58
CA ASP A 663 -53.32 42.35 6.32
C ASP A 663 -52.17 41.63 5.59
N ALA A 664 -52.48 40.61 4.79
CA ALA A 664 -51.46 39.95 3.98
C ALA A 664 -51.01 40.88 2.85
N ALA A 665 -49.73 40.89 2.53
CA ALA A 665 -49.15 41.73 1.48
C ALA A 665 -48.28 40.89 0.54
N ILE A 666 -48.35 41.21 -0.74
CA ILE A 666 -47.47 40.68 -1.78
C ILE A 666 -46.85 41.84 -2.55
N VAL A 667 -45.52 41.82 -2.65
CA VAL A 667 -44.76 42.84 -3.38
C VAL A 667 -43.98 42.17 -4.50
N ARG A 668 -44.03 42.76 -5.70
CA ARG A 668 -43.24 42.31 -6.84
C ARG A 668 -42.17 43.32 -7.21
N TYR A 669 -40.96 42.82 -7.38
CA TYR A 669 -39.80 43.56 -7.83
C TYR A 669 -39.28 43.00 -9.15
N THR A 670 -38.72 43.86 -9.97
CA THR A 670 -37.86 43.47 -11.08
C THR A 670 -36.60 42.76 -10.55
N ALA A 671 -35.88 42.04 -11.42
CA ALA A 671 -34.62 41.38 -11.08
C ALA A 671 -33.55 42.33 -10.50
N SER A 672 -33.63 43.64 -10.78
CA SER A 672 -32.72 44.66 -10.23
C SER A 672 -33.23 45.32 -8.93
N GLY A 673 -34.29 44.80 -8.33
CA GLY A 673 -34.81 45.27 -7.04
C GLY A 673 -35.71 46.51 -7.10
N GLN A 674 -36.10 46.96 -8.31
CA GLN A 674 -37.08 48.05 -8.45
C GLN A 674 -38.51 47.49 -8.38
N LEU A 675 -39.44 48.20 -7.74
CA LEU A 675 -40.87 47.83 -7.73
C LEU A 675 -41.41 47.67 -9.16
N ASP A 676 -42.08 46.55 -9.42
CA ASP A 676 -42.70 46.28 -10.70
C ASP A 676 -44.12 46.87 -10.77
N THR A 677 -44.21 48.10 -11.28
CA THR A 677 -45.48 48.82 -11.48
C THR A 677 -46.48 48.13 -12.44
N THR A 678 -46.10 47.06 -13.14
CA THR A 678 -47.05 46.26 -13.93
C THR A 678 -47.86 45.27 -13.06
N PHE A 679 -47.43 45.05 -11.82
CA PHE A 679 -48.13 44.28 -10.81
C PHE A 679 -48.99 45.21 -9.95
N SER A 680 -50.30 45.01 -9.90
CA SER A 680 -51.26 45.82 -9.12
C SER A 680 -51.28 47.34 -9.42
N GLY A 681 -50.45 47.81 -10.36
CA GLY A 681 -50.30 49.22 -10.75
C GLY A 681 -49.14 49.95 -10.05
N ASP A 682 -48.70 49.47 -8.89
CA ASP A 682 -47.65 50.08 -8.06
C ASP A 682 -46.62 49.08 -7.50
N GLY A 683 -46.76 47.79 -7.84
CA GLY A 683 -45.90 46.71 -7.36
C GLY A 683 -46.39 46.03 -6.09
N ILE A 684 -47.47 46.52 -5.47
CA ILE A 684 -47.92 46.06 -4.14
C ILE A 684 -49.39 45.62 -4.22
N ALA A 685 -49.70 44.42 -3.74
CA ALA A 685 -51.07 44.00 -3.48
C ALA A 685 -51.26 43.71 -2.00
N VAL A 686 -52.28 44.34 -1.39
CA VAL A 686 -52.70 44.08 -0.01
C VAL A 686 -54.01 43.31 -0.03
N LEU A 687 -54.08 42.25 0.76
CA LEU A 687 -55.21 41.35 0.86
C LEU A 687 -55.79 41.39 2.27
N ASN A 688 -57.02 41.88 2.37
CA ASN A 688 -57.80 41.85 3.59
C ASN A 688 -58.88 40.77 3.46
N ILE A 689 -58.85 39.77 4.35
CA ILE A 689 -59.72 38.60 4.33
C ILE A 689 -60.72 38.70 5.49
N GLY A 690 -61.99 38.95 5.13
CA GLY A 690 -63.07 39.14 6.10
C GLY A 690 -63.30 40.62 6.42
N GLY A 691 -64.22 41.25 5.66
CA GLY A 691 -64.43 42.70 5.61
C GLY A 691 -65.01 43.39 6.87
N GLY A 692 -64.39 43.26 8.03
CA GLY A 692 -64.68 44.10 9.21
C GLY A 692 -63.56 44.07 10.25
N ASN A 693 -63.06 45.26 10.64
CA ASN A 693 -62.05 45.60 11.65
C ASN A 693 -61.78 44.59 12.80
N GLY A 694 -61.21 43.41 12.52
CA GLY A 694 -60.89 42.44 13.57
C GLY A 694 -60.26 41.11 13.13
N GLY A 695 -60.24 40.77 11.84
CA GLY A 695 -59.43 39.65 11.35
C GLY A 695 -57.96 40.04 11.26
N VAL A 696 -57.04 39.18 11.70
CA VAL A 696 -55.61 39.34 11.43
C VAL A 696 -55.30 38.38 10.29
N ASP A 697 -54.74 38.91 9.21
CA ASP A 697 -54.39 38.16 7.99
C ASP A 697 -52.88 38.22 7.80
N PHE A 698 -52.21 37.08 7.97
CA PHE A 698 -50.77 36.96 7.77
C PHE A 698 -50.51 36.16 6.49
N GLY A 699 -49.74 36.71 5.54
CA GLY A 699 -49.22 35.94 4.41
C GLY A 699 -47.93 35.25 4.82
N HIS A 700 -47.79 33.95 4.59
CA HIS A 700 -46.63 33.17 5.06
C HIS A 700 -45.76 32.62 3.95
N ASP A 701 -46.34 32.15 2.84
CA ASP A 701 -45.61 31.46 1.77
C ASP A 701 -46.15 31.87 0.39
N VAL A 702 -45.26 32.00 -0.59
CA VAL A 702 -45.57 32.37 -1.97
C VAL A 702 -44.95 31.40 -2.98
N VAL A 703 -45.80 30.88 -3.88
CA VAL A 703 -45.35 30.02 -4.98
C VAL A 703 -45.78 30.60 -6.32
N ALA A 704 -44.81 30.85 -7.20
CA ALA A 704 -45.07 31.26 -8.58
C ALA A 704 -45.27 30.04 -9.48
N THR A 705 -46.40 29.98 -10.19
CA THR A 705 -46.73 28.89 -11.12
C THR A 705 -47.05 29.42 -12.51
N ALA A 706 -47.10 28.54 -13.51
CA ALA A 706 -47.58 28.89 -14.85
C ALA A 706 -49.06 29.36 -14.86
N SER A 707 -49.85 29.00 -13.85
CA SER A 707 -51.27 29.35 -13.74
C SER A 707 -51.53 30.65 -12.97
N GLY A 708 -50.49 31.23 -12.35
CA GLY A 708 -50.60 32.40 -11.49
C GLY A 708 -49.70 32.31 -10.27
N ILE A 709 -49.81 33.31 -9.39
CA ILE A 709 -49.05 33.40 -8.15
C ILE A 709 -49.97 32.98 -7.01
N LEU A 710 -49.55 31.99 -6.23
CA LEU A 710 -50.26 31.51 -5.06
C LEU A 710 -49.67 32.14 -3.81
N VAL A 711 -50.54 32.52 -2.88
CA VAL A 711 -50.16 33.01 -1.56
C VAL A 711 -50.94 32.21 -0.52
N SER A 712 -50.24 31.62 0.45
CA SER A 712 -50.88 30.98 1.59
C SER A 712 -50.66 31.77 2.88
N GLY A 713 -51.52 31.53 3.86
CA GLY A 713 -51.38 32.20 5.14
C GLY A 713 -52.49 31.90 6.12
N THR A 714 -52.51 32.70 7.19
CA THR A 714 -53.44 32.55 8.30
C THR A 714 -54.41 33.72 8.35
N THR A 715 -55.71 33.43 8.42
CA THR A 715 -56.79 34.43 8.60
C THR A 715 -57.72 34.01 9.72
N GLY A 716 -57.76 34.78 10.81
CA GLY A 716 -58.65 34.52 11.94
C GLY A 716 -58.57 33.10 12.52
N GLY A 717 -57.36 32.51 12.53
CA GLY A 717 -57.11 31.14 12.99
C GLY A 717 -57.57 30.05 12.00
N ASN A 718 -57.62 30.37 10.71
CA ASN A 718 -57.95 29.47 9.59
C ASN A 718 -56.85 29.57 8.53
N PHE A 719 -56.71 28.55 7.70
CA PHE A 719 -55.81 28.62 6.55
C PHE A 719 -56.50 29.36 5.42
N PHE A 720 -55.76 30.16 4.66
CA PHE A 720 -56.20 30.64 3.36
C PHE A 720 -55.17 30.35 2.27
N VAL A 721 -55.66 30.24 1.04
CA VAL A 721 -54.86 30.29 -0.18
C VAL A 721 -55.51 31.29 -1.11
N ALA A 722 -54.77 32.27 -1.61
CA ALA A 722 -55.22 33.21 -2.62
C ALA A 722 -54.45 32.98 -3.92
N ARG A 723 -55.12 33.15 -5.07
CA ARG A 723 -54.45 33.14 -6.38
C ARG A 723 -54.53 34.51 -7.03
N TYR A 724 -53.37 35.01 -7.43
CA TYR A 724 -53.21 36.20 -8.23
C TYR A 724 -52.84 35.84 -9.67
N THR A 725 -53.34 36.62 -10.61
CA THR A 725 -52.81 36.66 -11.98
C THR A 725 -51.39 37.23 -11.98
N SER A 726 -50.66 37.04 -13.08
CA SER A 726 -49.35 37.69 -13.27
C SER A 726 -49.41 39.22 -13.33
N ALA A 727 -50.59 39.84 -13.32
CA ALA A 727 -50.76 41.29 -13.22
C ALA A 727 -51.06 41.76 -11.78
N GLY A 728 -51.05 40.87 -10.78
CA GLY A 728 -51.36 41.22 -9.38
C GLY A 728 -52.85 41.41 -9.08
N VAL A 729 -53.73 40.99 -10.00
CA VAL A 729 -55.18 40.98 -9.78
C VAL A 729 -55.60 39.60 -9.28
N LEU A 730 -56.44 39.54 -8.24
CA LEU A 730 -57.04 38.27 -7.76
C LEU A 730 -57.74 37.53 -8.91
N ASP A 731 -57.44 36.24 -9.02
CA ASP A 731 -58.05 35.36 -10.00
C ASP A 731 -59.39 34.82 -9.49
N LEU A 732 -60.47 35.48 -9.93
CA LEU A 732 -61.85 35.13 -9.57
C LEU A 732 -62.31 33.74 -10.09
N THR A 733 -61.48 32.99 -10.80
CA THR A 733 -61.77 31.58 -11.12
C THR A 733 -61.34 30.61 -10.02
N PHE A 734 -60.57 31.10 -9.04
CA PHE A 734 -60.06 30.33 -7.91
C PHE A 734 -60.97 30.47 -6.67
N GLY A 735 -60.88 29.52 -5.74
CA GLY A 735 -61.51 29.61 -4.40
C GLY A 735 -63.04 29.53 -4.39
N GLY A 736 -63.67 29.27 -5.55
CA GLY A 736 -65.13 29.29 -5.70
C GLY A 736 -65.72 30.62 -6.18
N GLY A 737 -64.89 31.58 -6.59
CA GLY A 737 -65.33 32.76 -7.33
C GLY A 737 -64.79 34.11 -6.87
N ASP A 738 -64.10 34.15 -5.73
CA ASP A 738 -63.56 35.36 -5.10
C ASP A 738 -62.01 35.40 -5.11
N GLY A 739 -61.38 34.34 -5.61
CA GLY A 739 -59.93 34.21 -5.69
C GLY A 739 -59.28 33.70 -4.42
N ILE A 740 -60.05 33.30 -3.41
CA ILE A 740 -59.55 32.90 -2.08
C ILE A 740 -60.22 31.59 -1.63
N ALA A 741 -59.41 30.61 -1.29
CA ALA A 741 -59.84 29.41 -0.58
C ALA A 741 -59.61 29.59 0.92
N THR A 742 -60.58 29.24 1.77
CA THR A 742 -60.42 29.26 3.24
C THR A 742 -60.80 27.91 3.84
N THR A 743 -59.95 27.40 4.75
CA THR A 743 -60.17 26.13 5.45
C THR A 743 -60.19 26.38 6.94
N SER A 744 -61.33 26.09 7.58
CA SER A 744 -61.57 26.48 8.96
C SER A 744 -61.10 25.45 9.98
N PHE A 745 -60.41 25.93 11.01
CA PHE A 745 -60.00 25.16 12.19
C PHE A 745 -60.64 25.71 13.48
N ASN A 746 -61.87 26.24 13.36
CA ASN A 746 -62.59 26.89 14.46
C ASN A 746 -61.81 28.02 15.17
N GLY A 747 -60.92 28.69 14.44
CA GLY A 747 -60.11 29.81 14.94
C GLY A 747 -58.85 29.39 15.70
N ALA A 748 -58.37 28.16 15.52
CA ALA A 748 -57.21 27.62 16.23
C ALA A 748 -56.17 26.96 15.30
N GLY A 749 -56.08 27.38 14.04
CA GLY A 749 -55.04 26.93 13.11
C GLY A 749 -54.18 28.06 12.54
N SER A 750 -52.94 27.73 12.19
CA SER A 750 -52.01 28.61 11.47
C SER A 750 -51.29 27.85 10.37
N ALA A 751 -51.26 28.42 9.16
CA ALA A 751 -50.51 27.88 8.02
C ALA A 751 -49.09 28.45 8.01
N TYR A 752 -48.12 27.67 7.50
CA TYR A 752 -46.74 28.13 7.33
C TYR A 752 -46.21 27.83 5.93
N GLY A 753 -46.09 26.55 5.56
CA GLY A 753 -45.52 26.14 4.29
C GLY A 753 -46.57 25.83 3.22
N MET A 754 -46.22 26.07 1.96
CA MET A 754 -47.01 25.74 0.78
C MET A 754 -46.13 25.15 -0.32
N THR A 755 -46.63 24.13 -1.00
CA THR A 755 -46.00 23.62 -2.22
C THR A 755 -47.04 23.20 -3.24
N VAL A 756 -46.60 23.02 -4.48
CA VAL A 756 -47.47 22.61 -5.59
C VAL A 756 -46.90 21.33 -6.20
N THR A 757 -47.73 20.30 -6.21
CA THR A 757 -47.40 19.00 -6.82
C THR A 757 -47.15 19.13 -8.32
N SER A 758 -46.50 18.14 -8.93
CA SER A 758 -46.26 18.09 -10.38
C SER A 758 -47.55 18.08 -11.23
N THR A 759 -48.68 17.67 -10.63
CA THR A 759 -50.03 17.65 -11.18
C THR A 759 -50.82 18.95 -10.93
N GLY A 760 -50.28 19.86 -10.11
CA GLY A 760 -50.82 21.19 -9.85
C GLY A 760 -51.76 21.28 -8.64
N GLU A 761 -51.94 20.20 -7.88
CA GLU A 761 -52.58 20.28 -6.56
C GLU A 761 -51.70 21.08 -5.59
N ILE A 762 -52.34 21.83 -4.70
CA ILE A 762 -51.71 22.76 -3.77
C ILE A 762 -51.76 22.12 -2.38
N LEU A 763 -50.61 22.01 -1.74
CA LEU A 763 -50.44 21.48 -0.40
C LEU A 763 -50.08 22.62 0.53
N VAL A 764 -50.72 22.69 1.70
CA VAL A 764 -50.44 23.69 2.73
C VAL A 764 -50.27 22.99 4.07
N SER A 765 -49.12 23.20 4.71
CA SER A 765 -48.81 22.68 6.03
C SER A 765 -48.97 23.75 7.11
N GLY A 766 -49.12 23.30 8.35
CA GLY A 766 -49.23 24.15 9.50
C GLY A 766 -49.57 23.36 10.76
N PHE A 767 -50.30 24.01 11.67
CA PHE A 767 -50.84 23.35 12.84
C PHE A 767 -52.29 23.74 13.10
N ALA A 768 -53.00 22.91 13.87
CA ALA A 768 -54.29 23.27 14.46
C ALA A 768 -54.49 22.62 15.83
N ALA A 769 -55.20 23.29 16.74
CA ALA A 769 -55.54 22.71 18.04
C ALA A 769 -56.78 21.80 17.94
N ALA A 770 -56.61 20.47 17.99
CA ALA A 770 -57.73 19.51 17.88
C ALA A 770 -58.43 19.17 19.22
N GLY A 771 -58.31 20.03 20.25
CA GLY A 771 -59.07 19.93 21.50
C GLY A 771 -58.51 18.99 22.59
N GLY A 772 -57.25 18.53 22.44
CA GLY A 772 -56.57 17.62 23.38
C GLY A 772 -55.56 18.25 24.37
N GLY A 773 -55.18 19.53 24.19
CA GLY A 773 -54.23 20.23 25.08
C GLY A 773 -52.94 20.75 24.41
N GLY A 774 -52.78 20.56 23.09
CA GLY A 774 -51.66 21.05 22.28
C GLY A 774 -52.09 21.36 20.84
N ASN A 775 -51.13 21.79 20.02
CA ASN A 775 -51.28 21.93 18.56
C ASN A 775 -50.89 20.61 17.89
N ASP A 776 -51.61 20.21 16.84
CA ASP A 776 -51.29 19.03 16.04
C ASP A 776 -50.78 19.47 14.65
N PHE A 777 -49.89 18.67 14.04
CA PHE A 777 -49.49 18.84 12.63
C PHE A 777 -50.71 18.77 11.71
N VAL A 778 -50.81 19.70 10.76
CA VAL A 778 -51.88 19.71 9.75
C VAL A 778 -51.31 19.83 8.35
N LEU A 779 -51.88 19.07 7.42
CA LEU A 779 -51.66 19.16 5.98
C LEU A 779 -53.00 19.24 5.25
N VAL A 780 -53.19 20.26 4.43
CA VAL A 780 -54.42 20.46 3.63
C VAL A 780 -54.08 20.39 2.15
N ARG A 781 -54.91 19.68 1.36
CA ARG A 781 -54.80 19.67 -0.10
C ARG A 781 -55.95 20.38 -0.78
N TYR A 782 -55.61 21.25 -1.72
CA TYR A 782 -56.54 21.91 -2.63
C TYR A 782 -56.27 21.45 -4.06
N THR A 783 -57.33 21.38 -4.86
CA THR A 783 -57.24 21.25 -6.32
C THR A 783 -56.57 22.47 -6.95
N THR A 784 -56.18 22.37 -8.22
CA THR A 784 -55.63 23.48 -9.02
C THR A 784 -56.50 24.74 -9.05
N ASN A 785 -57.80 24.63 -8.73
CA ASN A 785 -58.75 25.76 -8.73
C ASN A 785 -59.08 26.25 -7.31
N GLY A 786 -58.37 25.79 -6.29
CA GLY A 786 -58.56 26.27 -4.90
C GLY A 786 -59.80 25.72 -4.22
N VAL A 787 -60.38 24.64 -4.75
CA VAL A 787 -61.40 23.87 -4.04
C VAL A 787 -60.69 22.78 -3.24
N ILE A 788 -61.08 22.56 -1.99
CA ILE A 788 -60.59 21.44 -1.16
C ILE A 788 -60.69 20.13 -1.95
N ASP A 789 -59.62 19.34 -1.93
CA ASP A 789 -59.59 18.05 -2.58
C ASP A 789 -60.09 16.93 -1.65
N THR A 790 -61.35 16.55 -1.83
CA THR A 790 -62.00 15.48 -1.06
C THR A 790 -61.50 14.08 -1.40
N SER A 791 -60.54 13.91 -2.31
CA SER A 791 -59.88 12.61 -2.52
C SER A 791 -58.70 12.38 -1.58
N PHE A 792 -58.29 13.40 -0.84
CA PHE A 792 -57.15 13.39 0.09
C PHE A 792 -57.61 13.22 1.55
N GLY A 793 -56.73 12.66 2.39
CA GLY A 793 -56.86 12.69 3.85
C GLY A 793 -58.08 11.93 4.42
N GLY A 794 -58.65 11.00 3.65
CA GLY A 794 -59.84 10.24 4.09
C GLY A 794 -61.18 10.90 3.74
N GLY A 795 -61.19 11.99 2.97
CA GLY A 795 -62.40 12.49 2.30
C GLY A 795 -62.72 13.97 2.49
N ASP A 796 -62.03 14.65 3.40
CA ASP A 796 -62.24 16.06 3.72
C ASP A 796 -61.08 16.97 3.27
N GLY A 797 -60.04 16.39 2.67
CA GLY A 797 -58.87 17.09 2.17
C GLY A 797 -57.92 17.60 3.25
N ILE A 798 -58.11 17.16 4.50
CA ILE A 798 -57.32 17.57 5.66
C ILE A 798 -56.72 16.33 6.31
N VAL A 799 -55.43 16.39 6.62
CA VAL A 799 -54.74 15.39 7.43
C VAL A 799 -54.28 16.07 8.70
N THR A 800 -54.59 15.45 9.84
CA THR A 800 -54.10 15.87 11.16
C THR A 800 -53.35 14.71 11.78
N THR A 801 -52.08 14.92 12.10
CA THR A 801 -51.18 13.86 12.58
C THR A 801 -50.67 14.20 13.98
N PRO A 802 -51.15 13.53 15.02
CA PRO A 802 -50.63 13.72 16.37
C PRO A 802 -49.29 13.01 16.52
N LEU A 803 -48.23 13.71 16.94
CA LEU A 803 -46.90 13.11 17.06
C LEU A 803 -46.53 12.64 18.46
N SER A 804 -47.42 12.79 19.45
CA SER A 804 -47.39 12.28 20.84
C SER A 804 -47.42 13.38 21.93
N GLY A 805 -48.61 13.96 22.14
CA GLY A 805 -49.01 14.58 23.41
C GLY A 805 -48.35 15.90 23.79
N THR A 806 -47.54 16.50 22.91
CA THR A 806 -46.94 17.83 23.08
C THR A 806 -47.54 18.79 22.04
N SER A 807 -46.97 19.98 21.87
CA SER A 807 -47.39 20.89 20.78
C SER A 807 -46.54 20.59 19.55
N GLU A 808 -47.19 20.41 18.41
CA GLU A 808 -46.55 20.02 17.16
C GLU A 808 -46.86 21.01 16.04
N PHE A 809 -45.85 21.30 15.22
CA PHE A 809 -45.88 22.38 14.23
C PHE A 809 -45.30 21.91 12.90
N GLY A 810 -46.02 22.08 11.79
CA GLY A 810 -45.46 21.90 10.44
C GLY A 810 -45.10 23.24 9.81
N PHE A 811 -43.80 23.49 9.63
CA PHE A 811 -43.28 24.76 9.12
C PHE A 811 -43.04 24.74 7.60
N SER A 812 -42.61 23.61 7.05
CA SER A 812 -42.31 23.49 5.62
C SER A 812 -42.85 22.18 5.04
N VAL A 813 -43.17 22.19 3.74
CA VAL A 813 -43.72 21.05 3.01
C VAL A 813 -43.09 20.94 1.64
N THR A 814 -42.72 19.73 1.24
CA THR A 814 -42.17 19.44 -0.09
C THR A 814 -42.75 18.14 -0.65
N THR A 815 -42.54 17.92 -1.95
CA THR A 815 -43.00 16.72 -2.67
C THR A 815 -41.83 15.96 -3.26
N LEU A 816 -41.86 14.65 -3.13
CA LEU A 816 -40.88 13.72 -3.68
C LEU A 816 -41.22 13.33 -5.12
N SER A 817 -40.24 12.74 -5.81
CA SER A 817 -40.38 12.36 -7.23
C SER A 817 -41.42 11.24 -7.47
N ASP A 818 -41.70 10.44 -6.46
CA ASP A 818 -42.76 9.42 -6.45
C ASP A 818 -44.16 9.99 -6.16
N GLY A 819 -44.25 11.28 -5.83
CA GLY A 819 -45.49 11.98 -5.49
C GLY A 819 -45.82 11.98 -4.00
N ASP A 820 -44.97 11.40 -3.16
CA ASP A 820 -45.13 11.46 -1.71
C ASP A 820 -44.77 12.84 -1.17
N ILE A 821 -45.23 13.11 0.04
CA ILE A 821 -45.23 14.45 0.64
C ILE A 821 -44.47 14.36 1.95
N VAL A 822 -43.51 15.26 2.15
CA VAL A 822 -42.77 15.39 3.40
C VAL A 822 -43.10 16.74 4.02
N VAL A 823 -43.40 16.74 5.32
CA VAL A 823 -43.59 17.96 6.11
C VAL A 823 -42.53 17.98 7.21
N ALA A 824 -41.80 19.09 7.31
CA ALA A 824 -40.81 19.33 8.36
C ALA A 824 -41.32 20.33 9.39
N GLY A 825 -40.88 20.14 10.63
CA GLY A 825 -41.29 20.98 11.73
C GLY A 825 -40.78 20.54 13.09
N ALA A 826 -41.62 20.64 14.11
CA ALA A 826 -41.26 20.30 15.48
C ALA A 826 -42.31 19.43 16.17
N GLN A 827 -41.84 18.50 16.99
CA GLN A 827 -42.61 17.80 18.02
C GLN A 827 -42.09 18.24 19.38
N GLY A 828 -42.85 19.07 20.10
CA GLY A 828 -42.40 19.62 21.37
C GLY A 828 -41.16 20.49 21.19
N THR A 829 -40.01 19.99 21.66
CA THR A 829 -38.70 20.64 21.54
C THR A 829 -37.77 19.94 20.55
N ASN A 830 -38.26 19.03 19.72
CA ASN A 830 -37.41 18.20 18.85
C ASN A 830 -37.77 18.39 17.37
N PHE A 831 -36.80 18.19 16.47
CA PHE A 831 -37.06 18.13 15.03
C PHE A 831 -38.05 17.00 14.71
N ALA A 832 -38.97 17.27 13.78
CA ALA A 832 -39.89 16.25 13.29
C ALA A 832 -40.07 16.30 11.78
N LEU A 833 -40.09 15.13 11.16
CA LEU A 833 -40.51 14.91 9.78
C LEU A 833 -41.69 13.95 9.75
N VAL A 834 -42.68 14.25 8.92
CA VAL A 834 -43.80 13.35 8.64
C VAL A 834 -43.90 13.13 7.14
N ARG A 835 -43.91 11.87 6.70
CA ARG A 835 -44.09 11.50 5.30
C ARG A 835 -45.48 10.91 5.07
N TYR A 836 -46.14 11.39 4.03
CA TYR A 836 -47.44 10.94 3.57
C TYR A 836 -47.34 10.43 2.15
N ASN A 837 -48.10 9.39 1.84
CA ASN A 837 -48.37 9.00 0.47
C ASN A 837 -49.10 10.14 -0.26
N SER A 838 -49.07 10.10 -1.58
CA SER A 838 -49.84 11.04 -2.42
C SER A 838 -51.35 11.10 -2.14
N ASP A 839 -51.97 10.17 -1.40
CA ASP A 839 -53.39 10.25 -0.99
C ASP A 839 -53.62 10.85 0.42
N GLY A 840 -52.53 11.19 1.12
CA GLY A 840 -52.56 11.77 2.47
C GLY A 840 -52.54 10.75 3.60
N SER A 841 -52.52 9.44 3.29
CA SER A 841 -52.22 8.42 4.30
C SER A 841 -50.74 8.46 4.69
N LEU A 842 -50.40 8.12 5.94
CA LEU A 842 -48.99 8.03 6.36
C LEU A 842 -48.23 6.96 5.57
N ASP A 843 -47.02 7.29 5.13
CA ASP A 843 -46.11 6.31 4.54
C ASP A 843 -45.43 5.52 5.65
N THR A 844 -45.92 4.31 5.92
CA THR A 844 -45.38 3.47 6.99
C THR A 844 -43.97 2.94 6.74
N SER A 845 -43.41 3.13 5.53
CA SER A 845 -42.03 2.75 5.22
C SER A 845 -40.99 3.80 5.64
N PHE A 846 -41.44 5.00 6.00
CA PHE A 846 -40.59 6.11 6.42
C PHE A 846 -40.47 6.18 7.94
N GLY A 847 -39.25 6.14 8.47
CA GLY A 847 -38.98 6.22 9.91
C GLY A 847 -39.83 5.26 10.74
N ASN A 848 -40.36 5.76 11.86
CA ASN A 848 -41.25 5.01 12.73
C ASN A 848 -42.72 5.16 12.30
N GLY A 849 -43.09 4.50 11.20
CA GLY A 849 -44.49 4.44 10.74
C GLY A 849 -44.99 5.74 10.10
N GLY A 850 -44.12 6.44 9.36
CA GLY A 850 -44.37 7.71 8.69
C GLY A 850 -43.81 8.93 9.43
N ILE A 851 -43.17 8.72 10.58
CA ILE A 851 -42.71 9.79 11.47
C ILE A 851 -41.24 9.58 11.81
N VAL A 852 -40.46 10.65 11.69
CA VAL A 852 -39.10 10.75 12.24
C VAL A 852 -39.11 11.88 13.25
N VAL A 853 -38.55 11.61 14.43
CA VAL A 853 -38.28 12.62 15.45
C VAL A 853 -36.78 12.53 15.74
N THR A 854 -36.10 13.66 15.64
CA THR A 854 -34.66 13.75 15.87
C THR A 854 -34.43 14.74 16.98
N ASP A 855 -33.75 14.27 18.03
CA ASP A 855 -33.31 15.07 19.16
C ASP A 855 -31.82 15.36 18.94
N LEU A 856 -31.48 16.64 18.83
CA LEU A 856 -30.12 17.12 18.60
C LEU A 856 -29.42 17.49 19.92
N GLY A 857 -30.03 17.17 21.07
CA GLY A 857 -29.48 17.42 22.40
C GLY A 857 -29.93 18.74 23.03
N ALA A 858 -30.77 19.53 22.34
CA ALA A 858 -31.29 20.81 22.82
C ALA A 858 -32.73 21.05 22.35
N SER A 859 -33.22 22.29 22.44
CA SER A 859 -34.49 22.64 21.81
C SER A 859 -34.25 22.86 20.32
N ASP A 860 -34.89 22.03 19.51
CA ASP A 860 -34.69 21.92 18.09
C ASP A 860 -35.98 22.25 17.33
N THR A 861 -35.86 22.96 16.22
CA THR A 861 -36.97 23.18 15.29
C THR A 861 -36.51 23.17 13.84
N ALA A 862 -37.12 22.30 13.02
CA ALA A 862 -36.91 22.29 11.57
C ALA A 862 -37.81 23.33 10.90
N TYR A 863 -37.23 24.35 10.26
CA TYR A 863 -37.98 25.42 9.62
C TYR A 863 -38.18 25.20 8.13
N SER A 864 -37.22 24.56 7.45
CA SER A 864 -37.28 24.34 6.01
C SER A 864 -36.82 22.94 5.62
N VAL A 865 -37.44 22.37 4.58
CA VAL A 865 -37.04 21.09 3.99
C VAL A 865 -37.02 21.19 2.47
N THR A 866 -35.94 20.69 1.88
CA THR A 866 -35.81 20.55 0.45
C THR A 866 -35.36 19.13 0.08
N VAL A 867 -35.52 18.79 -1.19
CA VAL A 867 -35.14 17.48 -1.73
C VAL A 867 -33.95 17.68 -2.64
N THR A 868 -32.87 16.96 -2.37
CA THR A 868 -31.66 16.97 -3.20
C THR A 868 -31.88 16.20 -4.50
N SER A 869 -30.95 16.33 -5.45
CA SER A 869 -31.02 15.66 -6.76
C SER A 869 -31.04 14.11 -6.67
N ASN A 870 -30.45 13.55 -5.61
CA ASN A 870 -30.43 12.11 -5.33
C ASN A 870 -31.62 11.63 -4.49
N GLY A 871 -32.59 12.51 -4.18
CA GLY A 871 -33.81 12.15 -3.44
C GLY A 871 -33.65 12.09 -1.92
N GLN A 872 -32.56 12.61 -1.37
CA GLN A 872 -32.39 12.80 0.07
C GLN A 872 -33.13 14.06 0.53
N LEU A 873 -33.44 14.11 1.82
CA LEU A 873 -34.09 15.24 2.47
C LEU A 873 -33.03 16.09 3.15
N LEU A 874 -32.95 17.36 2.79
CA LEU A 874 -32.08 18.33 3.45
C LEU A 874 -32.95 19.28 4.27
N VAL A 875 -32.74 19.30 5.57
CA VAL A 875 -33.57 20.01 6.54
C VAL A 875 -32.75 21.07 7.23
N ALA A 876 -33.25 22.30 7.25
CA ALA A 876 -32.63 23.42 7.92
C ALA A 876 -33.48 23.89 9.10
N GLY A 877 -32.81 24.28 10.17
CA GLY A 877 -33.46 24.70 11.40
C GLY A 877 -32.50 25.37 12.39
N GLY A 878 -32.86 25.30 13.66
CA GLY A 878 -31.95 25.65 14.75
C GLY A 878 -32.04 24.66 15.91
N SER A 879 -30.94 24.52 16.64
CA SER A 879 -30.78 23.67 17.83
C SER A 879 -29.97 24.44 18.87
N GLY A 880 -30.44 24.54 20.12
CA GLY A 880 -29.63 25.11 21.21
C GLY A 880 -29.25 26.60 21.08
N GLY A 881 -29.73 27.30 20.05
CA GLY A 881 -29.28 28.65 19.71
C GLY A 881 -28.22 28.67 18.59
N ASP A 882 -28.07 27.59 17.83
CA ASP A 882 -27.19 27.47 16.66
C ASP A 882 -27.98 27.10 15.41
N PHE A 883 -27.38 27.30 14.22
CA PHE A 883 -27.92 26.73 12.99
C PHE A 883 -27.86 25.21 13.08
N ALA A 884 -28.89 24.53 12.59
CA ALA A 884 -28.90 23.07 12.47
C ALA A 884 -29.26 22.66 11.06
N VAL A 885 -28.47 21.78 10.47
CA VAL A 885 -28.70 21.17 9.16
C VAL A 885 -28.69 19.67 9.34
N VAL A 886 -29.76 19.00 8.92
CA VAL A 886 -29.86 17.55 9.04
C VAL A 886 -30.19 16.96 7.67
N ARG A 887 -29.45 15.93 7.27
CA ARG A 887 -29.71 15.18 6.04
C ARG A 887 -30.24 13.80 6.35
N TYR A 888 -31.38 13.47 5.74
CA TYR A 888 -32.02 12.17 5.84
C TYR A 888 -32.05 11.48 4.48
N ASN A 889 -31.93 10.16 4.49
CA ASN A 889 -32.26 9.32 3.34
C ASN A 889 -33.76 9.35 3.05
N ALA A 890 -34.14 8.88 1.87
CA ALA A 890 -35.55 8.85 1.46
C ALA A 890 -36.45 8.01 2.39
N ASP A 891 -35.89 7.06 3.13
CA ASP A 891 -36.59 6.24 4.13
C ASP A 891 -36.67 6.88 5.54
N GLY A 892 -36.10 8.07 5.72
CA GLY A 892 -36.10 8.80 6.98
C GLY A 892 -35.01 8.41 7.97
N SER A 893 -34.10 7.50 7.59
CA SER A 893 -32.85 7.30 8.33
C SER A 893 -31.92 8.49 8.13
N LEU A 894 -31.09 8.81 9.12
CA LEU A 894 -30.02 9.81 8.99
C LEU A 894 -29.02 9.37 7.92
N ASP A 895 -28.49 10.33 7.16
CA ASP A 895 -27.45 10.05 6.18
C ASP A 895 -26.06 10.13 6.80
N ASN A 896 -25.50 8.96 7.12
CA ASN A 896 -24.17 8.80 7.68
C ASN A 896 -23.01 9.05 6.68
N THR A 897 -23.27 9.76 5.58
CA THR A 897 -22.24 10.34 4.70
C THR A 897 -22.22 11.88 4.72
N PHE A 898 -23.09 12.50 5.51
CA PHE A 898 -23.21 13.94 5.73
C PHE A 898 -22.68 14.35 7.12
N ASP A 899 -21.86 15.38 7.18
CA ASP A 899 -20.97 15.74 8.29
C ASP A 899 -19.69 14.88 8.36
N SER A 900 -18.84 14.97 7.33
CA SER A 900 -17.55 14.26 7.28
C SER A 900 -16.38 15.09 7.79
N ASP A 901 -16.65 16.16 8.55
CA ASP A 901 -15.69 17.19 8.95
C ASP A 901 -14.63 16.71 9.96
N GLY A 902 -14.77 15.49 10.48
CA GLY A 902 -13.84 14.89 11.42
C GLY A 902 -14.04 15.31 12.87
N PHE A 903 -15.09 16.08 13.20
CA PHE A 903 -15.39 16.45 14.59
C PHE A 903 -15.93 15.30 15.41
N ARG A 904 -16.56 14.30 14.77
CA ARG A 904 -16.95 13.05 15.42
C ARG A 904 -16.16 11.90 14.81
N VAL A 905 -15.27 11.31 15.60
CA VAL A 905 -14.56 10.08 15.27
C VAL A 905 -15.17 8.92 16.08
N SER A 906 -15.13 7.70 15.54
CA SER A 906 -15.83 6.53 16.10
C SER A 906 -15.33 6.09 17.47
N ASN A 907 -14.34 6.78 18.00
CA ASN A 907 -13.70 6.61 19.28
C ASN A 907 -13.84 7.84 20.18
N GLN A 908 -14.79 8.75 19.94
CA GLN A 908 -15.07 9.89 20.83
C GLN A 908 -16.55 9.99 21.21
N ALA A 909 -16.83 10.45 22.42
CA ALA A 909 -18.16 10.88 22.84
C ALA A 909 -18.10 12.06 23.82
N ASP A 910 -18.92 13.07 23.58
CA ASP A 910 -19.15 14.17 24.51
C ASP A 910 -20.50 13.96 25.19
N LEU A 911 -20.51 13.99 26.53
CA LEU A 911 -21.64 13.65 27.38
C LEU A 911 -21.90 14.79 28.36
N THR A 912 -23.17 15.02 28.67
CA THR A 912 -23.57 15.94 29.73
C THR A 912 -24.02 15.13 30.94
N GLU A 913 -23.53 15.51 32.12
CA GLU A 913 -23.97 14.92 33.39
C GLU A 913 -25.49 15.15 33.58
N ALA A 914 -26.23 14.14 34.05
CA ALA A 914 -27.70 14.13 34.01
C ALA A 914 -28.39 13.45 35.21
N ASP A 915 -27.78 13.45 36.39
CA ASP A 915 -28.31 12.76 37.58
C ASP A 915 -28.59 11.24 37.36
N ALA A 916 -28.00 10.64 36.32
CA ALA A 916 -28.25 9.30 35.82
C ALA A 916 -26.99 8.69 35.18
N PRO A 917 -26.93 7.35 34.96
CA PRO A 917 -25.79 6.72 34.30
C PRO A 917 -25.56 7.31 32.91
N LEU A 918 -24.30 7.59 32.60
CA LEU A 918 -23.88 8.07 31.30
C LEU A 918 -23.46 6.89 30.44
N THR A 919 -23.99 6.84 29.21
CA THR A 919 -23.70 5.77 28.26
C THR A 919 -23.28 6.33 26.91
N ALA A 920 -22.29 5.72 26.28
CA ALA A 920 -21.90 5.98 24.89
C ALA A 920 -21.41 4.69 24.24
N SER A 921 -21.35 4.64 22.91
CA SER A 921 -20.83 3.49 22.18
C SER A 921 -20.24 3.89 20.84
N GLY A 922 -19.32 3.08 20.33
CA GLY A 922 -18.74 3.23 19.00
C GLY A 922 -18.01 1.97 18.59
N SER A 923 -17.14 2.06 17.59
CA SER A 923 -16.40 0.90 17.09
C SER A 923 -15.12 1.28 16.38
N PHE A 924 -14.18 0.33 16.32
CA PHE A 924 -12.99 0.39 15.50
C PHE A 924 -13.05 -0.64 14.36
N ALA A 925 -12.44 -0.31 13.23
CA ALA A 925 -12.09 -1.31 12.23
C ALA A 925 -10.76 -1.96 12.62
N VAL A 926 -10.72 -3.29 12.58
CA VAL A 926 -9.53 -4.08 12.91
C VAL A 926 -9.17 -4.90 11.69
N ALA A 927 -7.88 -4.96 11.35
CA ALA A 927 -7.40 -5.81 10.28
C ALA A 927 -6.08 -6.46 10.66
N ASP A 928 -5.88 -7.67 10.20
CA ASP A 928 -4.68 -8.46 10.39
C ASP A 928 -4.36 -9.13 9.06
N VAL A 929 -3.11 -9.08 8.64
CA VAL A 929 -2.70 -9.63 7.35
C VAL A 929 -2.37 -11.12 7.45
N ASP A 930 -2.01 -11.60 8.64
CA ASP A 930 -1.75 -13.00 8.94
C ASP A 930 -3.06 -13.79 9.02
N THR A 931 -3.33 -14.58 7.98
CA THR A 931 -4.66 -15.16 7.80
C THR A 931 -5.03 -16.24 8.80
N SER A 932 -4.07 -16.76 9.56
CA SER A 932 -4.31 -17.76 10.62
C SER A 932 -4.52 -17.18 12.01
N ASP A 933 -4.31 -15.87 12.18
CA ASP A 933 -4.27 -15.25 13.50
C ASP A 933 -5.67 -15.00 14.07
N GLU A 934 -5.76 -15.01 15.39
CA GLU A 934 -7.00 -14.73 16.13
C GLU A 934 -6.82 -13.43 16.91
N VAL A 935 -7.34 -12.32 16.38
CA VAL A 935 -7.21 -11.02 17.04
C VAL A 935 -8.29 -10.86 18.10
N THR A 936 -7.90 -10.46 19.31
CA THR A 936 -8.82 -10.11 20.41
C THR A 936 -8.63 -8.67 20.86
N GLY A 937 -9.68 -8.03 21.40
CA GLY A 937 -9.63 -6.65 21.89
C GLY A 937 -9.77 -6.56 23.41
N SER A 938 -9.09 -5.57 24.01
CA SER A 938 -9.19 -5.28 25.44
C SER A 938 -8.99 -3.78 25.75
N VAL A 939 -9.51 -3.33 26.90
CA VAL A 939 -9.23 -1.98 27.44
C VAL A 939 -8.04 -2.09 28.39
N THR A 940 -6.90 -1.52 28.02
CA THR A 940 -5.62 -1.71 28.72
C THR A 940 -5.26 -0.56 29.66
N GLY A 941 -5.82 0.64 29.42
CA GLY A 941 -5.50 1.83 30.20
C GLY A 941 -6.64 2.84 30.29
N VAL A 942 -6.53 3.74 31.27
CA VAL A 942 -7.35 4.95 31.37
C VAL A 942 -6.52 6.09 31.95
N SER A 943 -6.67 7.28 31.36
CA SER A 943 -6.11 8.53 31.82
C SER A 943 -7.22 9.59 31.90
N ALA A 944 -6.95 10.70 32.59
CA ALA A 944 -7.92 11.75 32.80
C ALA A 944 -7.28 13.14 32.76
N THR A 945 -8.01 14.13 32.24
CA THR A 945 -7.64 15.55 32.26
C THR A 945 -8.83 16.43 32.65
N SER A 946 -8.57 17.46 33.45
CA SER A 946 -9.55 18.47 33.83
C SER A 946 -8.82 19.70 34.38
N GLU A 947 -9.37 20.89 34.18
CA GLU A 947 -8.83 22.13 34.76
C GLU A 947 -9.26 22.34 36.23
N THR A 948 -10.41 21.79 36.62
CA THR A 948 -11.09 22.12 37.88
C THR A 948 -11.25 20.93 38.82
N VAL A 949 -11.15 19.70 38.32
CA VAL A 949 -11.28 18.47 39.11
C VAL A 949 -9.94 17.99 39.65
N ALA A 950 -9.93 17.51 40.90
CA ALA A 950 -8.74 16.91 41.51
C ALA A 950 -8.41 15.53 40.89
N ILE A 951 -7.28 15.46 40.20
CA ILE A 951 -6.72 14.23 39.62
C ILE A 951 -5.47 13.81 40.40
N VAL A 952 -5.41 12.54 40.82
CA VAL A 952 -4.27 11.97 41.55
C VAL A 952 -3.52 11.02 40.63
N THR A 953 -2.22 11.26 40.44
CA THR A 953 -1.30 10.42 39.69
C THR A 953 -0.10 10.02 40.57
N ASP A 954 0.49 8.85 40.36
CA ASP A 954 1.67 8.38 41.10
C ASP A 954 3.00 8.55 40.32
N GLY A 955 2.94 9.15 39.13
CA GLY A 955 4.06 9.29 38.21
C GLY A 955 4.21 8.14 37.21
N ASN A 956 3.48 7.03 37.41
CA ASN A 956 3.39 5.90 36.49
C ASN A 956 1.99 5.75 35.87
N GLY A 957 0.98 6.47 36.36
CA GLY A 957 -0.35 6.51 35.77
C GLY A 957 -1.40 7.22 36.64
N LEU A 958 -2.66 7.13 36.21
CA LEU A 958 -3.81 7.59 36.97
C LEU A 958 -4.02 6.70 38.21
N VAL A 959 -4.24 7.33 39.37
CA VAL A 959 -4.62 6.63 40.60
C VAL A 959 -6.11 6.81 40.88
N SER A 960 -6.60 8.05 40.82
CA SER A 960 -8.01 8.36 41.02
C SER A 960 -8.42 9.74 40.50
N VAL A 961 -9.68 9.91 40.12
CA VAL A 961 -10.34 11.20 39.85
C VAL A 961 -11.39 11.44 40.92
N ASN A 962 -11.23 12.49 41.72
CA ASN A 962 -12.14 12.84 42.81
C ASN A 962 -12.58 11.65 43.72
N GLY A 963 -11.68 10.69 43.96
CA GLY A 963 -11.95 9.51 44.78
C GLY A 963 -12.46 8.27 44.03
N ILE A 964 -12.77 8.37 42.74
CA ILE A 964 -13.02 7.23 41.85
C ILE A 964 -11.65 6.67 41.43
N SER A 965 -11.38 5.41 41.74
CA SER A 965 -10.10 4.78 41.39
C SER A 965 -9.96 4.55 39.88
N ALA A 966 -8.72 4.48 39.40
CA ALA A 966 -8.44 4.19 37.99
C ALA A 966 -9.05 2.86 37.53
N ALA A 967 -9.09 1.83 38.41
CA ALA A 967 -9.72 0.55 38.09
C ALA A 967 -11.26 0.65 37.93
N GLU A 968 -11.91 1.51 38.72
CA GLU A 968 -13.35 1.78 38.59
C GLU A 968 -13.64 2.56 37.31
N LEU A 969 -12.78 3.53 36.94
CA LEU A 969 -12.89 4.28 35.68
C LEU A 969 -12.64 3.39 34.46
N GLN A 970 -11.62 2.53 34.50
CA GLN A 970 -11.30 1.60 33.42
C GLN A 970 -12.45 0.62 33.15
N ALA A 971 -13.14 0.17 34.20
CA ALA A 971 -14.30 -0.71 34.09
C ALA A 971 -15.52 -0.04 33.42
N MET A 972 -15.57 1.29 33.33
CA MET A 972 -16.66 2.00 32.66
C MET A 972 -16.64 1.77 31.14
N LEU A 973 -15.46 1.56 30.53
CA LEU A 973 -15.35 1.22 29.12
C LEU A 973 -15.24 -0.30 28.95
N THR A 974 -16.03 -0.85 28.05
CA THR A 974 -15.98 -2.25 27.65
C THR A 974 -15.82 -2.35 26.14
N VAL A 975 -15.25 -3.45 25.67
CA VAL A 975 -15.17 -3.80 24.24
C VAL A 975 -15.86 -5.12 23.98
N SER A 976 -16.20 -5.39 22.71
CA SER A 976 -16.82 -6.65 22.31
C SER A 976 -15.92 -7.83 22.69
N GLN A 977 -16.49 -8.78 23.43
CA GLN A 977 -15.76 -9.94 23.93
C GLN A 977 -15.63 -11.02 22.85
N GLY A 978 -14.45 -11.62 22.73
CA GLY A 978 -14.17 -12.74 21.83
C GLY A 978 -13.20 -12.38 20.72
N ILE A 979 -13.15 -13.25 19.71
CA ILE A 979 -12.31 -13.10 18.52
C ILE A 979 -12.95 -12.04 17.61
N VAL A 980 -12.19 -11.02 17.28
CA VAL A 980 -12.57 -9.87 16.44
C VAL A 980 -12.30 -10.18 14.97
N VAL A 981 -11.11 -10.74 14.70
CA VAL A 981 -10.71 -11.28 13.41
C VAL A 981 -10.47 -12.77 13.66
N ASP A 982 -11.32 -13.61 13.07
CA ASP A 982 -11.07 -15.06 13.11
C ASP A 982 -10.06 -15.41 12.01
N GLY A 983 -9.22 -16.43 12.22
CA GLY A 983 -8.24 -16.93 11.24
C GLY A 983 -8.86 -17.51 9.95
N SER A 984 -10.01 -16.99 9.52
CA SER A 984 -10.64 -17.15 8.22
C SER A 984 -10.98 -15.82 7.53
N SER A 985 -10.69 -14.68 8.18
CA SER A 985 -10.85 -13.31 7.72
C SER A 985 -9.59 -12.51 8.03
N ASN A 986 -9.33 -11.45 7.27
CA ASN A 986 -8.25 -10.48 7.55
C ASN A 986 -8.78 -9.17 8.15
N SER A 987 -10.08 -9.11 8.46
CA SER A 987 -10.72 -7.90 8.96
C SER A 987 -11.92 -8.19 9.85
N GLY A 988 -12.19 -7.26 10.76
CA GLY A 988 -13.21 -7.35 11.79
C GLY A 988 -13.60 -5.98 12.36
N THR A 989 -14.56 -5.98 13.28
CA THR A 989 -15.04 -4.77 13.94
C THR A 989 -15.04 -4.96 15.45
N LEU A 990 -14.31 -4.10 16.15
CA LEU A 990 -14.27 -4.08 17.62
C LEU A 990 -15.22 -2.99 18.12
N ALA A 991 -16.36 -3.37 18.69
CA ALA A 991 -17.29 -2.41 19.28
C ALA A 991 -16.83 -2.04 20.69
N TRP A 992 -17.00 -0.77 21.08
CA TRP A 992 -16.81 -0.30 22.45
C TRP A 992 -18.10 0.29 23.01
N ALA A 993 -18.27 0.17 24.32
CA ALA A 993 -19.38 0.74 25.07
C ALA A 993 -18.87 1.33 26.38
N PHE A 994 -19.13 2.62 26.57
CA PHE A 994 -18.97 3.33 27.84
C PHE A 994 -20.29 3.27 28.60
N ASP A 995 -20.24 2.83 29.85
CA ASP A 995 -21.35 2.87 30.80
C ASP A 995 -20.80 3.18 32.19
N SER A 996 -21.11 4.37 32.70
CA SER A 996 -20.63 4.80 34.01
C SER A 996 -21.16 3.93 35.16
N ALA A 997 -22.25 3.18 34.97
CA ALA A 997 -22.78 2.25 35.97
C ALA A 997 -21.93 0.99 36.14
N ASN A 998 -20.98 0.72 35.22
CA ASN A 998 -20.05 -0.40 35.37
C ASN A 998 -18.97 -0.15 36.43
N ALA A 999 -18.85 1.09 36.93
CA ALA A 999 -18.01 1.38 38.08
C ALA A 999 -18.42 0.52 39.29
N THR A 1000 -17.45 -0.09 39.95
CA THR A 1000 -17.69 -0.86 41.18
C THR A 1000 -17.39 0.01 42.40
N GLY A 1001 -17.67 -0.45 43.63
CA GLY A 1001 -17.22 0.27 44.83
C GLY A 1001 -18.04 1.51 45.23
N ALA A 1002 -17.36 2.55 45.72
CA ALA A 1002 -17.99 3.76 46.30
C ALA A 1002 -18.63 4.68 45.25
N SER A 1003 -18.26 4.47 43.98
CA SER A 1003 -18.70 5.18 42.79
C SER A 1003 -19.73 4.41 41.95
N ALA A 1004 -20.17 3.22 42.38
CA ALA A 1004 -21.23 2.42 41.73
C ALA A 1004 -22.64 3.03 41.81
N SER A 1005 -22.72 4.33 42.04
CA SER A 1005 -23.96 5.10 42.04
C SER A 1005 -24.36 5.41 40.61
N GLU A 1006 -25.65 5.59 40.34
CA GLU A 1006 -26.21 6.13 39.08
C GLU A 1006 -25.75 7.58 38.77
N ARG A 1007 -24.77 8.08 39.52
CA ARG A 1007 -24.48 9.48 39.80
C ARG A 1007 -22.98 9.65 40.07
N ALA A 1008 -22.17 9.05 39.17
CA ALA A 1008 -20.72 8.93 39.36
C ALA A 1008 -19.99 10.27 39.17
N PHE A 1009 -20.57 11.21 38.40
CA PHE A 1009 -19.92 12.45 37.98
C PHE A 1009 -20.55 13.74 38.52
N ASP A 1010 -21.55 13.65 39.40
CA ASP A 1010 -22.25 14.78 40.07
C ASP A 1010 -21.34 15.77 40.82
N PHE A 1011 -20.06 15.44 40.98
CA PHE A 1011 -19.10 16.35 41.58
C PHE A 1011 -18.65 17.46 40.62
N LEU A 1012 -18.95 17.34 39.32
CA LEU A 1012 -18.68 18.37 38.32
C LEU A 1012 -19.65 19.53 38.51
N SER A 1013 -19.15 20.76 38.61
CA SER A 1013 -20.01 21.93 38.63
C SER A 1013 -20.50 22.27 37.22
N ALA A 1014 -21.55 23.09 37.11
CA ALA A 1014 -22.01 23.57 35.82
C ALA A 1014 -20.88 24.24 35.00
N GLY A 1015 -20.59 23.67 33.83
CA GLY A 1015 -19.53 24.12 32.91
C GLY A 1015 -18.12 23.63 33.24
N ASP A 1016 -17.93 22.81 34.29
CA ASP A 1016 -16.68 22.06 34.48
C ASP A 1016 -16.61 20.90 33.49
N GLU A 1017 -15.41 20.59 32.98
CA GLU A 1017 -15.18 19.46 32.07
C GLU A 1017 -14.18 18.45 32.65
N LEU A 1018 -14.49 17.17 32.45
CA LEU A 1018 -13.60 16.04 32.70
C LEU A 1018 -13.50 15.19 31.42
N THR A 1019 -12.29 15.04 30.91
CA THR A 1019 -12.01 14.14 29.79
C THR A 1019 -11.37 12.87 30.31
N LEU A 1020 -11.91 11.72 29.92
CA LEU A 1020 -11.37 10.38 30.15
C LEU A 1020 -10.86 9.82 28.82
N THR A 1021 -9.60 9.40 28.78
CA THR A 1021 -9.00 8.79 27.60
C THR A 1021 -8.62 7.35 27.92
N TYR A 1022 -9.18 6.41 27.17
CA TYR A 1022 -9.02 4.97 27.35
C TYR A 1022 -8.10 4.40 26.27
N ASP A 1023 -7.19 3.52 26.65
CA ASP A 1023 -6.38 2.78 25.68
C ASP A 1023 -7.09 1.45 25.35
N VAL A 1024 -7.38 1.24 24.07
CA VAL A 1024 -7.99 0.02 23.54
C VAL A 1024 -6.96 -0.70 22.67
N THR A 1025 -6.55 -1.89 23.10
CA THR A 1025 -5.52 -2.68 22.46
C THR A 1025 -6.12 -3.91 21.79
N VAL A 1026 -5.73 -4.15 20.54
CA VAL A 1026 -5.90 -5.42 19.86
C VAL A 1026 -4.60 -6.22 19.91
N ASP A 1027 -4.73 -7.53 20.06
CA ASP A 1027 -3.65 -8.50 20.26
C ASP A 1027 -3.95 -9.75 19.42
N ASP A 1028 -3.01 -10.14 18.57
CA ASP A 1028 -3.09 -11.31 17.69
C ASP A 1028 -2.74 -12.64 18.39
N GLY A 1029 -2.20 -12.58 19.61
CA GLY A 1029 -1.77 -13.73 20.40
C GLY A 1029 -0.35 -14.22 20.08
N ASN A 1030 0.36 -13.55 19.18
CA ASN A 1030 1.68 -13.88 18.64
C ASN A 1030 2.71 -12.73 18.81
N ASP A 1031 2.55 -11.93 19.88
CA ASP A 1031 3.36 -10.76 20.25
C ASP A 1031 3.11 -9.49 19.38
N GLY A 1032 2.18 -9.52 18.42
CA GLY A 1032 1.74 -8.33 17.69
C GLY A 1032 0.55 -7.65 18.37
N THR A 1033 0.71 -6.34 18.63
CA THR A 1033 -0.36 -5.54 19.24
C THR A 1033 -0.45 -4.17 18.60
N ALA A 1034 -1.67 -3.62 18.55
CA ALA A 1034 -1.90 -2.22 18.21
C ALA A 1034 -2.90 -1.58 19.17
N THR A 1035 -2.69 -0.30 19.45
CA THR A 1035 -3.51 0.44 20.41
C THR A 1035 -4.05 1.70 19.78
N GLU A 1036 -5.35 1.92 19.97
CA GLU A 1036 -6.05 3.17 19.68
C GLU A 1036 -6.73 3.68 20.94
N THR A 1037 -7.09 4.97 20.96
CA THR A 1037 -7.71 5.57 22.16
C THR A 1037 -9.21 5.79 22.00
N VAL A 1038 -9.98 5.73 23.09
CA VAL A 1038 -11.37 6.24 23.15
C VAL A 1038 -11.41 7.45 24.08
N THR A 1039 -11.97 8.57 23.63
CA THR A 1039 -12.07 9.82 24.41
C THR A 1039 -13.51 10.10 24.82
N ILE A 1040 -13.77 10.23 26.12
CA ILE A 1040 -15.06 10.59 26.69
C ILE A 1040 -14.93 11.94 27.39
N THR A 1041 -15.61 12.98 26.90
CA THR A 1041 -15.68 14.29 27.55
C THR A 1041 -16.99 14.39 28.33
N ILE A 1042 -16.93 14.79 29.60
CA ILE A 1042 -18.12 14.93 30.45
C ILE A 1042 -18.21 16.37 30.93
N THR A 1043 -19.29 17.05 30.57
CA THR A 1043 -19.60 18.42 31.01
C THR A 1043 -20.57 18.39 32.19
N GLY A 1044 -20.21 19.07 33.29
CA GLY A 1044 -21.02 19.13 34.50
C GLY A 1044 -22.25 20.02 34.38
N THR A 1045 -23.31 19.71 35.12
CA THR A 1045 -24.51 20.53 35.23
C THR A 1045 -24.71 21.13 36.63
N ASN A 1046 -25.73 21.96 36.81
CA ASN A 1046 -26.06 22.52 38.12
C ASN A 1046 -27.10 21.65 38.83
N ASP A 1047 -26.63 20.79 39.72
CA ASP A 1047 -27.48 19.91 40.53
C ASP A 1047 -28.36 20.64 41.56
N GLY A 1048 -29.51 20.06 41.83
CA GLY A 1048 -30.37 20.46 42.95
C GLY A 1048 -29.80 20.02 44.31
N PRO A 1049 -29.99 20.79 45.39
CA PRO A 1049 -29.51 20.38 46.72
C PRO A 1049 -30.28 19.15 47.24
N VAL A 1050 -29.56 18.07 47.55
CA VAL A 1050 -30.14 16.87 48.16
C VAL A 1050 -30.12 16.99 49.70
N ALA A 1051 -31.31 16.93 50.33
CA ALA A 1051 -31.44 16.92 51.79
C ALA A 1051 -31.71 15.48 52.29
N THR A 1052 -30.75 14.89 53.00
CA THR A 1052 -30.93 13.60 53.69
C THR A 1052 -31.41 13.83 55.12
N ALA A 1053 -32.51 13.16 55.52
CA ALA A 1053 -32.99 13.24 56.89
C ALA A 1053 -32.05 12.49 57.85
N ASP A 1054 -31.64 13.15 58.93
CA ASP A 1054 -30.86 12.51 60.01
C ASP A 1054 -31.69 11.41 60.67
N ALA A 1055 -31.22 10.16 60.56
CA ALA A 1055 -31.87 8.99 61.15
C ALA A 1055 -31.49 8.76 62.63
N ASN A 1056 -30.85 9.71 63.30
CA ASN A 1056 -30.63 9.66 64.75
C ASN A 1056 -31.94 9.95 65.51
N ALA A 1057 -32.79 8.94 65.63
CA ALA A 1057 -33.97 8.93 66.51
C ALA A 1057 -33.61 8.89 68.02
N GLY A 1058 -32.51 9.52 68.44
CA GLY A 1058 -31.89 9.34 69.75
C GLY A 1058 -31.72 10.59 70.64
N ASP A 1059 -31.65 11.80 70.09
CA ASP A 1059 -31.43 12.99 70.91
C ASP A 1059 -32.74 13.59 71.42
N ALA A 1060 -33.26 12.97 72.47
CA ALA A 1060 -34.28 13.58 73.32
C ALA A 1060 -33.66 14.74 74.12
N VAL A 1061 -33.95 15.97 73.70
CA VAL A 1061 -33.70 17.17 74.51
C VAL A 1061 -34.61 17.13 75.74
N VAL A 1062 -34.02 16.94 76.92
CA VAL A 1062 -34.70 17.11 78.21
C VAL A 1062 -34.40 18.52 78.72
N GLU A 1063 -35.42 19.38 78.79
CA GLU A 1063 -35.33 20.64 79.55
C GLU A 1063 -35.22 20.32 81.05
N ALA A 1064 -34.13 20.75 81.67
CA ALA A 1064 -34.00 20.79 83.12
C ALA A 1064 -34.57 22.11 83.64
N GLY A 1065 -35.63 22.02 84.46
CA GLY A 1065 -36.19 23.15 85.21
C GLY A 1065 -35.37 23.58 86.41
#